data_AF-A0A6L5GAG4-F1
#
_entry.id   AF-A0A6L5GAG4-F1
#
_cell.length_a   1.000
_cell.length_b   1.000
_cell.length_c   1.000
_cell.angle_alpha   90.00
_cell.angle_beta   90.00
_cell.angle_gamma   90.00
#
_symmetry.space_group_name_H-M   'P 1'
#
loop_
_entity.id
_entity.type
_entity.pdbx_description
1 polymer ?
#
loop_
_entity_poly.entity_id
_entity_poly.type
_entity_poly.pdbx_seq_one_letter_code
_entity_poly.pdbx_strand_id
1 'polypeptide(L)'
;MHAPVWLAVDLGTTHTVAVIGRGGQEPRSLLFDGSPLLASGVFLDADGTLHTGRDAQRLAAADPGRFEPHPKRRIDDGTVLLGDRELPVEELLATGLRRVAEEAAASGMRPTDTVLTYPADWGPVRRARLEAAADLAGMGRVRLLPEPIAAAAYCADVLGQEIPRGGTVAIFDFGGGTFDVAVVRRDEEGRLRTLAFGGLDDLGGLDIDMALAAHLGRVVAGRDPDLWKRLSEPETTADLRDRLAFWGEVRAAKEMLSRTSTAPVGLPGHNPMGLHLTRDELTSLADPLVARAVDETRRTVERAGVEPAALSALLLVGGSSRMPLVATRLHARLGVAPSVPEQPELPVAFGALHHAATEPEAPPATTPVAQTGYAPYPVQSPTGSLPPQQGAPSPVTAQPSPQPVPSQPTPAGPFPPTVTPHTPYQPNVYTGPLPVGGPAPKRGVALSVAASILVTIVVLVAVALNRIDFGSLFGGGGVLEGLEGLDGLGDVAGDGATDGTGLEVAYEQALAGGAASVAASDGIAVIAETAMGKTKAAAFDAAGANLWTQEYDLEPAELHLQIVGNVLLIDALDSATDEGQDMRAAASLDTGEFLWKQPWIDRSDVAFYGTDLLVEQRTGFDDNAAIRIDLQTGDEVWKKQGPEDLFIIDEFRIRAEAVWNDGAEYAGAVPPNSYSLYDNLAVANRVVDLDPDEGTAVVRDAADGASLTDGDLPIDSYLWTAFDGLAIGKVAEAASPGRAVLAGYSLDDLGEVWNVPFDAGYAIINVKPCGPQLVCAAVENSGAEVYKTVAYDSRTGELRWELDSTDWSTEDNWYSTPDALVHGDQTFDVVDTARIVGFDGTVTGDAEQFTSVDAVRDGRAAAVQVSSSLTSTDWEVFVLDPATGDRTPAQSTGVDLPEHIAIAGDLVAVHTGDGRALILTATGLA
;
A
#
# COMPACT_ATOMS: atom_id res chain seq x y z
N MET A 1 45.24 17.84 -18.08
CA MET A 1 43.97 17.11 -18.03
C MET A 1 43.03 17.94 -17.18
N HIS A 2 41.87 18.34 -17.70
CA HIS A 2 40.88 19.05 -16.90
C HIS A 2 40.26 18.05 -15.90
N ALA A 3 40.09 18.46 -14.64
CA ALA A 3 39.40 17.62 -13.65
C ALA A 3 37.98 17.26 -14.15
N PRO A 4 37.49 16.03 -13.91
CA PRO A 4 36.16 15.62 -14.32
C PRO A 4 35.10 16.56 -13.71
N VAL A 5 34.04 16.79 -14.47
CA VAL A 5 32.89 17.59 -14.05
C VAL A 5 31.72 16.64 -13.91
N TRP A 6 31.22 16.52 -12.70
CA TRP A 6 30.08 15.67 -12.37
C TRP A 6 28.82 16.52 -12.34
N LEU A 7 27.74 15.99 -12.89
CA LEU A 7 26.38 16.50 -12.73
C LEU A 7 25.59 15.41 -12.03
N ALA A 8 24.95 15.73 -10.91
CA ALA A 8 24.00 14.85 -10.26
C ALA A 8 22.61 15.46 -10.34
N VAL A 9 21.61 14.67 -10.71
CA VAL A 9 20.23 15.11 -10.84
C VAL A 9 19.34 14.17 -10.04
N ASP A 10 18.58 14.77 -9.13
CA ASP A 10 17.44 14.17 -8.49
C ASP A 10 16.17 14.60 -9.23
N LEU A 11 15.58 13.66 -9.97
CA LEU A 11 14.33 13.86 -10.69
C LEU A 11 13.18 13.49 -9.76
N GLY A 12 12.71 14.43 -8.95
CA GLY A 12 11.61 14.22 -8.02
C GLY A 12 10.23 14.47 -8.63
N THR A 13 9.20 13.93 -7.98
CA THR A 13 7.79 14.03 -8.42
C THR A 13 7.30 15.47 -8.54
N THR A 14 7.63 16.33 -7.58
CA THR A 14 7.23 17.75 -7.58
C THR A 14 8.35 18.68 -8.00
N HIS A 15 9.58 18.39 -7.55
CA HIS A 15 10.75 19.20 -7.84
C HIS A 15 11.91 18.35 -8.31
N THR A 16 12.64 18.88 -9.28
CA THR A 16 13.92 18.37 -9.76
C THR A 16 15.03 19.23 -9.18
N VAL A 17 16.07 18.59 -8.64
CA VAL A 17 17.26 19.24 -8.10
C VAL A 17 18.48 18.77 -8.88
N ALA A 18 19.36 19.70 -9.24
CA ALA A 18 20.60 19.36 -9.92
C ALA A 18 21.79 20.04 -9.24
N VAL A 19 22.85 19.27 -9.03
CA VAL A 19 24.10 19.72 -8.42
C VAL A 19 25.23 19.46 -9.39
N ILE A 20 26.13 20.43 -9.53
CA ILE A 20 27.28 20.32 -10.42
C ILE A 20 28.56 20.60 -9.64
N GLY A 21 29.60 19.82 -9.92
CA GLY A 21 30.89 19.94 -9.24
C GLY A 21 32.06 19.58 -10.14
N ARG A 22 33.22 20.15 -9.81
CA ARG A 22 34.51 19.84 -10.44
C ARG A 22 35.49 19.46 -9.35
N GLY A 23 36.31 18.44 -9.59
CA GLY A 23 37.29 17.95 -8.61
C GLY A 23 38.10 19.09 -7.96
N GLY A 24 38.07 19.15 -6.62
CA GLY A 24 38.75 20.17 -5.81
C GLY A 24 37.99 21.48 -5.60
N GLN A 25 36.76 21.61 -6.11
CA GLN A 25 35.85 22.72 -5.83
C GLN A 25 34.62 22.22 -5.07
N GLU A 26 34.05 23.05 -4.20
CA GLU A 26 32.78 22.70 -3.56
C GLU A 26 31.66 22.56 -4.61
N PRO A 27 30.87 21.48 -4.52
CA PRO A 27 29.64 21.32 -5.29
C PRO A 27 28.69 22.50 -5.12
N ARG A 28 27.96 22.84 -6.18
CA ARG A 28 26.91 23.85 -6.13
C ARG A 28 25.65 23.37 -6.83
N SER A 29 24.50 23.73 -6.28
CA SER A 29 23.22 23.56 -6.98
C SER A 29 23.19 24.42 -8.24
N LEU A 30 22.63 23.87 -9.31
CA LEU A 30 22.16 24.65 -10.44
C LEU A 30 20.94 25.47 -10.00
N LEU A 31 20.80 26.66 -10.59
CA LEU A 31 19.69 27.55 -10.29
C LEU A 31 18.80 27.66 -11.52
N PHE A 32 17.52 27.40 -11.32
CA PHE A 32 16.44 27.53 -12.29
C PHE A 32 15.64 28.78 -11.93
N ASP A 33 15.78 29.83 -12.73
CA ASP A 33 15.14 31.13 -12.46
C ASP A 33 15.45 31.69 -11.06
N GLY A 34 16.67 31.44 -10.58
CA GLY A 34 17.14 31.85 -9.25
C GLY A 34 16.74 30.94 -8.08
N SER A 35 16.12 29.79 -8.34
CA SER A 35 15.76 28.76 -7.36
C SER A 35 16.62 27.52 -7.54
N PRO A 36 17.09 26.83 -6.48
CA PRO A 36 17.74 25.53 -6.61
C PRO A 36 16.75 24.40 -6.97
N LEU A 37 15.44 24.67 -6.89
CA LEU A 37 14.37 23.74 -7.20
C LEU A 37 13.75 24.10 -8.56
N LEU A 38 13.78 23.16 -9.50
CA LEU A 38 13.01 23.20 -10.73
C LEU A 38 11.68 22.50 -10.48
N ALA A 39 10.54 23.14 -10.74
CA ALA A 39 9.26 22.42 -10.71
C ALA A 39 9.21 21.39 -11.86
N SER A 40 8.91 20.13 -11.53
CA SER A 40 8.99 19.01 -12.48
C SER A 40 7.86 18.97 -13.51
N GLY A 41 6.76 19.72 -13.28
CA GLY A 41 5.61 19.75 -14.17
C GLY A 41 5.95 20.20 -15.60
N VAL A 42 5.18 19.68 -16.56
CA VAL A 42 5.40 19.90 -17.99
C VAL A 42 4.12 20.39 -18.65
N PHE A 43 4.25 21.44 -19.47
CA PHE A 43 3.16 22.04 -20.22
C PHE A 43 3.40 21.95 -21.72
N LEU A 44 2.39 21.55 -22.49
CA LEU A 44 2.43 21.55 -23.95
C LEU A 44 1.76 22.80 -24.52
N ASP A 45 2.50 23.67 -25.20
CA ASP A 45 1.90 24.84 -25.85
C ASP A 45 1.20 24.52 -27.19
N ALA A 46 0.46 25.51 -27.69
CA ALA A 46 -0.30 25.38 -28.94
C ALA A 46 0.58 25.22 -30.19
N ASP A 47 1.86 25.61 -30.14
CA ASP A 47 2.83 25.42 -31.22
C ASP A 47 3.48 24.02 -31.15
N GLY A 48 3.18 23.24 -30.12
CA GLY A 48 3.67 21.90 -29.89
C GLY A 48 4.98 21.82 -29.11
N THR A 49 5.41 22.92 -28.47
CA THR A 49 6.62 23.00 -27.64
C THR A 49 6.31 22.63 -26.20
N LEU A 50 7.18 21.83 -25.59
CA LEU A 50 7.11 21.47 -24.17
C LEU A 50 7.88 22.47 -23.32
N HIS A 51 7.23 22.94 -22.26
CA HIS A 51 7.77 23.83 -21.23
C HIS A 51 7.85 23.09 -19.90
N THR A 52 8.77 23.50 -19.02
CA THR A 52 8.88 22.98 -17.65
C THR A 52 9.16 24.12 -16.66
N GLY A 53 9.18 23.86 -15.35
CA GLY A 53 9.48 24.86 -14.34
C GLY A 53 8.43 25.96 -14.24
N ARG A 54 8.87 27.20 -13.99
CA ARG A 54 7.97 28.35 -13.80
C ARG A 54 7.19 28.71 -15.05
N ASP A 55 7.79 28.53 -16.22
CA ASP A 55 7.11 28.81 -17.49
C ASP A 55 5.93 27.85 -17.69
N ALA A 56 6.11 26.56 -17.42
CA ALA A 56 5.03 25.59 -17.45
C ALA A 56 3.91 25.93 -16.45
N GLN A 57 4.25 26.26 -15.20
CA GLN A 57 3.26 26.66 -14.19
C GLN A 57 2.49 27.92 -14.60
N ARG A 58 3.17 28.90 -15.20
CA ARG A 58 2.54 30.14 -15.67
C ARG A 58 1.60 29.90 -16.84
N LEU A 59 1.99 29.03 -17.77
CA LEU A 59 1.15 28.65 -18.92
C LEU A 59 -0.04 27.79 -18.48
N ALA A 60 0.17 26.87 -17.54
CA ALA A 60 -0.88 26.05 -16.93
C ALA A 60 -1.96 26.90 -16.25
N ALA A 61 -1.60 28.03 -15.62
CA ALA A 61 -2.57 28.97 -15.07
C ALA A 61 -3.52 29.57 -16.13
N ALA A 62 -3.17 29.53 -17.41
CA ALA A 62 -4.01 29.95 -18.53
C ALA A 62 -4.77 28.78 -19.19
N ASP A 63 -4.17 27.58 -19.27
CA ASP A 63 -4.77 26.40 -19.91
C ASP A 63 -4.39 25.08 -19.20
N PRO A 64 -5.00 24.74 -18.05
CA PRO A 64 -4.58 23.59 -17.24
C PRO A 64 -4.71 22.24 -17.95
N GLY A 65 -5.57 22.11 -18.96
CA GLY A 65 -5.77 20.85 -19.69
C GLY A 65 -4.55 20.40 -20.52
N ARG A 66 -3.54 21.26 -20.67
CA ARG A 66 -2.28 20.98 -21.36
C ARG A 66 -1.10 20.77 -20.41
N PHE A 67 -1.36 20.55 -19.12
CA PHE A 67 -0.34 20.49 -18.07
C PHE A 67 -0.37 19.14 -17.32
N GLU A 68 0.76 18.46 -17.27
CA GLU A 68 1.00 17.35 -16.34
C GLU A 68 1.88 17.84 -15.18
N PRO A 69 1.32 18.00 -13.97
CA PRO A 69 2.07 18.53 -12.82
C PRO A 69 3.12 17.58 -12.25
N HIS A 70 2.99 16.26 -12.43
CA HIS A 70 3.80 15.23 -11.77
C HIS A 70 4.26 14.11 -12.74
N PRO A 71 5.05 14.40 -13.78
CA PRO A 71 5.42 13.41 -14.80
C PRO A 71 6.09 12.12 -14.27
N LYS A 72 6.78 12.18 -13.12
CA LYS A 72 7.41 10.98 -12.51
C LYS A 72 6.38 9.93 -12.08
N ARG A 73 5.15 10.31 -11.69
CA ARG A 73 4.08 9.34 -11.34
C ARG A 73 3.51 8.65 -12.57
N ARG A 74 3.70 9.23 -13.76
CA ARG A 74 3.27 8.68 -15.03
C ARG A 74 4.27 7.70 -15.62
N ILE A 75 5.31 7.32 -14.87
CA ILE A 75 6.44 6.52 -15.37
C ILE A 75 5.99 5.22 -16.03
N ASP A 76 4.83 4.67 -15.62
CA ASP A 76 4.29 3.40 -16.09
C ASP A 76 3.23 3.56 -17.21
N ASP A 77 2.54 4.70 -17.29
CA ASP A 77 1.40 5.00 -18.19
C ASP A 77 1.73 4.93 -19.70
N GLY A 78 3.00 4.92 -20.07
CA GLY A 78 3.48 4.90 -21.46
C GLY A 78 3.28 6.24 -22.18
N THR A 79 2.05 6.77 -22.24
CA THR A 79 1.74 8.09 -22.79
C THR A 79 0.84 8.91 -21.86
N VAL A 80 0.89 10.24 -22.01
CA VAL A 80 0.04 11.21 -21.29
C VAL A 80 -0.64 12.13 -22.30
N LEU A 81 -1.96 12.29 -22.17
CA LEU A 81 -2.74 13.23 -22.97
C LEU A 81 -2.59 14.67 -22.43
N LEU A 82 -1.96 15.56 -23.21
CA LEU A 82 -1.87 16.99 -22.94
C LEU A 82 -2.64 17.77 -24.01
N GLY A 83 -3.81 18.31 -23.62
CA GLY A 83 -4.75 18.94 -24.54
C GLY A 83 -5.28 17.94 -25.55
N ASP A 84 -4.80 18.05 -26.79
CA ASP A 84 -5.22 17.24 -27.94
C ASP A 84 -4.13 16.29 -28.45
N ARG A 85 -3.06 16.07 -27.67
CA ARG A 85 -1.91 15.25 -28.06
C ARG A 85 -1.51 14.27 -26.96
N GLU A 86 -1.38 13.01 -27.32
CA GLU A 86 -0.70 12.00 -26.50
C GLU A 86 0.81 12.11 -26.69
N LEU A 87 1.55 12.11 -25.58
CA LEU A 87 3.00 12.22 -25.57
C LEU A 87 3.62 11.07 -24.76
N PRO A 88 4.71 10.43 -25.24
CA PRO A 88 5.44 9.45 -24.47
C PRO A 88 5.97 10.02 -23.16
N VAL A 89 5.87 9.28 -22.08
CA VAL A 89 6.28 9.71 -20.74
C VAL A 89 7.76 10.12 -20.70
N GLU A 90 8.62 9.40 -21.44
CA GLU A 90 10.04 9.71 -21.55
C GLU A 90 10.27 11.11 -22.14
N GLU A 91 9.37 11.61 -23.01
CA GLU A 91 9.45 12.96 -23.56
C GLU A 91 9.11 14.02 -22.50
N LEU A 92 8.14 13.76 -21.62
CA LEU A 92 7.84 14.63 -20.48
C LEU A 92 9.05 14.71 -19.52
N LEU A 93 9.60 13.56 -19.12
CA LEU A 93 10.76 13.50 -18.22
C LEU A 93 12.00 14.14 -18.86
N ALA A 94 12.22 13.90 -20.16
CA ALA A 94 13.32 14.50 -20.92
C ALA A 94 13.23 16.03 -20.96
N THR A 95 12.03 16.62 -20.86
CA THR A 95 11.86 18.08 -20.87
C THR A 95 12.49 18.71 -19.62
N GLY A 96 12.28 18.13 -18.44
CA GLY A 96 12.94 18.53 -17.20
C GLY A 96 14.46 18.36 -17.28
N LEU A 97 14.92 17.19 -17.72
CA LEU A 97 16.35 16.89 -17.86
C LEU A 97 17.06 17.80 -18.87
N ARG A 98 16.40 18.16 -19.97
CA ARG A 98 16.93 19.10 -20.97
C ARG A 98 17.14 20.48 -20.35
N ARG A 99 16.19 20.96 -19.54
CA ARG A 99 16.34 22.21 -18.78
C ARG A 99 17.54 22.16 -17.82
N VAL A 100 17.77 21.01 -17.18
CA VAL A 100 18.97 20.78 -16.36
C VAL A 100 20.25 20.85 -17.19
N ALA A 101 20.29 20.20 -18.35
CA ALA A 101 21.46 20.23 -19.25
C ALA A 101 21.78 21.65 -19.75
N GLU A 102 20.75 22.44 -20.07
CA GLU A 102 20.88 23.83 -20.48
C GLU A 102 21.49 24.70 -19.37
N GLU A 103 20.99 24.58 -18.13
CA GLU A 103 21.53 25.32 -16.98
C GLU A 103 22.95 24.86 -16.63
N ALA A 104 23.24 23.57 -16.74
CA ALA A 104 24.60 23.03 -16.59
C ALA A 104 25.55 23.67 -17.62
N ALA A 105 25.14 23.73 -18.90
CA ALA A 105 25.92 24.36 -19.95
C ALA A 105 26.11 25.87 -19.73
N ALA A 106 25.05 26.58 -19.33
CA ALA A 106 25.08 28.00 -19.00
C ALA A 106 26.00 28.32 -17.81
N SER A 107 26.16 27.37 -16.89
CA SER A 107 27.07 27.47 -15.74
C SER A 107 28.56 27.55 -16.12
N GLY A 108 28.90 27.33 -17.39
CA GLY A 108 30.27 27.30 -17.91
C GLY A 108 31.00 25.98 -17.67
N MET A 109 30.30 24.97 -17.12
CA MET A 109 30.81 23.63 -16.85
C MET A 109 30.09 22.62 -17.74
N ARG A 110 30.82 21.94 -18.62
CA ARG A 110 30.27 20.81 -19.38
C ARG A 110 30.45 19.54 -18.55
N PRO A 111 29.37 18.86 -18.13
CA PRO A 111 29.47 17.59 -17.43
C PRO A 111 30.20 16.56 -18.30
N THR A 112 31.13 15.81 -17.71
CA THR A 112 31.74 14.63 -18.35
C THR A 112 30.96 13.37 -18.02
N ASP A 113 30.33 13.35 -16.84
CA ASP A 113 29.56 12.24 -16.32
C ASP A 113 28.33 12.79 -15.58
N THR A 114 27.18 12.18 -15.84
CA THR A 114 25.90 12.50 -15.22
C THR A 114 25.48 11.35 -14.31
N VAL A 115 25.01 11.66 -13.12
CA VAL A 115 24.36 10.71 -12.21
C VAL A 115 22.89 11.08 -12.11
N LEU A 116 22.00 10.13 -12.40
CA LEU A 116 20.57 10.27 -12.16
C LEU A 116 20.19 9.40 -10.99
N THR A 117 19.42 9.95 -10.05
CA THR A 117 18.89 9.16 -8.94
C THR A 117 17.53 8.54 -9.27
N TYR A 118 17.22 7.43 -8.61
CA TYR A 118 15.96 6.73 -8.75
C TYR A 118 15.55 6.05 -7.42
N PRO A 119 14.24 5.85 -7.16
CA PRO A 119 13.76 5.13 -5.98
C PRO A 119 14.32 3.71 -5.89
N ALA A 120 14.54 3.18 -4.68
CA ALA A 120 15.28 1.92 -4.53
C ALA A 120 14.52 0.67 -4.99
N ASP A 121 13.20 0.73 -4.99
CA ASP A 121 12.25 -0.29 -5.43
C ASP A 121 12.11 -0.37 -6.96
N TRP A 122 12.54 0.66 -7.70
CA TRP A 122 12.36 0.70 -9.16
C TRP A 122 13.10 -0.44 -9.87
N GLY A 123 12.30 -1.30 -10.50
CA GLY A 123 12.76 -2.39 -11.34
C GLY A 123 13.47 -1.97 -12.64
N PRO A 124 13.94 -2.93 -13.45
CA PRO A 124 14.66 -2.65 -14.69
C PRO A 124 13.88 -1.80 -15.71
N VAL A 125 12.56 -1.93 -15.79
CA VAL A 125 11.72 -1.22 -16.78
C VAL A 125 11.67 0.27 -16.51
N ARG A 126 11.29 0.69 -15.30
CA ARG A 126 11.27 2.11 -14.90
C ARG A 126 12.65 2.77 -15.05
N ARG A 127 13.72 2.04 -14.71
CA ARG A 127 15.12 2.49 -14.90
C ARG A 127 15.48 2.69 -16.38
N ALA A 128 15.07 1.77 -17.26
CA ALA A 128 15.30 1.90 -18.70
C ALA A 128 14.55 3.11 -19.29
N ARG A 129 13.32 3.39 -18.83
CA ARG A 129 12.56 4.59 -19.24
C ARG A 129 13.26 5.88 -18.79
N LEU A 130 13.82 5.91 -17.58
CA LEU A 130 14.61 7.04 -17.09
C LEU A 130 15.90 7.25 -17.91
N GLU A 131 16.60 6.18 -18.28
CA GLU A 131 17.76 6.24 -19.18
C GLU A 131 17.37 6.76 -20.57
N ALA A 132 16.26 6.27 -21.14
CA ALA A 132 15.74 6.76 -22.41
C ALA A 132 15.38 8.26 -22.36
N ALA A 133 14.75 8.73 -21.29
CA ALA A 133 14.49 10.15 -21.07
C ALA A 133 15.79 10.97 -21.01
N ALA A 134 16.83 10.44 -20.38
CA ALA A 134 18.13 11.10 -20.28
C ALA A 134 18.85 11.18 -21.63
N ASP A 135 18.74 10.13 -22.45
CA ASP A 135 19.23 10.10 -23.83
C ASP A 135 18.49 11.13 -24.70
N LEU A 136 17.16 11.20 -24.61
CA LEU A 136 16.33 12.21 -25.29
C LEU A 136 16.66 13.65 -24.86
N ALA A 137 17.10 13.83 -23.61
CA ALA A 137 17.54 15.12 -23.08
C ALA A 137 18.99 15.48 -23.47
N GLY A 138 19.76 14.53 -24.01
CA GLY A 138 21.16 14.73 -24.36
C GLY A 138 22.09 14.84 -23.16
N MET A 139 21.80 14.10 -22.08
CA MET A 139 22.56 14.15 -20.81
C MET A 139 23.96 13.49 -20.90
N GLY A 140 24.29 12.89 -22.04
CA GLY A 140 25.58 12.23 -22.27
C GLY A 140 25.66 10.89 -21.53
N ARG A 141 26.81 10.61 -20.91
CA ARG A 141 26.99 9.38 -20.16
C ARG A 141 26.27 9.46 -18.81
N VAL A 142 25.27 8.63 -18.63
CA VAL A 142 24.45 8.56 -17.41
C VAL A 142 24.80 7.33 -16.59
N ARG A 143 24.87 7.51 -15.28
CA ARG A 143 24.95 6.43 -14.29
C ARG A 143 23.76 6.57 -13.34
N LEU A 144 23.03 5.48 -13.15
CA LEU A 144 21.94 5.45 -12.18
C LEU A 144 22.47 5.21 -10.76
N LEU A 145 21.89 5.88 -9.76
CA LEU A 145 22.21 5.70 -8.34
C LEU A 145 20.93 5.65 -7.51
N PRO A 146 20.72 4.65 -6.64
CA PRO A 146 19.56 4.66 -5.74
C PRO A 146 19.54 5.91 -4.86
N GLU A 147 18.39 6.56 -4.78
CA GLU A 147 18.12 7.73 -3.93
C GLU A 147 18.56 7.54 -2.47
N PRO A 148 18.27 6.40 -1.78
CA PRO A 148 18.71 6.24 -0.40
C PRO A 148 20.22 6.08 -0.24
N ILE A 149 20.93 5.52 -1.23
CA ILE A 149 22.40 5.48 -1.21
C ILE A 149 22.97 6.89 -1.34
N ALA A 150 22.38 7.70 -2.21
CA ALA A 150 22.74 9.10 -2.35
C ALA A 150 22.49 9.87 -1.04
N ALA A 151 21.33 9.72 -0.42
CA ALA A 151 21.00 10.35 0.86
C ALA A 151 21.93 9.91 2.00
N ALA A 152 22.28 8.61 2.06
CA ALA A 152 23.25 8.10 3.04
C ALA A 152 24.66 8.68 2.82
N ALA A 153 25.09 8.84 1.56
CA ALA A 153 26.36 9.51 1.24
C ALA A 153 26.34 10.98 1.68
N TYR A 154 25.21 11.68 1.51
CA TYR A 154 25.05 13.05 2.03
C TYR A 154 25.18 13.10 3.56
N CYS A 155 24.56 12.16 4.27
CA CYS A 155 24.68 12.05 5.73
C CYS A 155 26.14 11.94 6.18
N ALA A 156 26.89 11.03 5.55
CA ALA A 156 28.29 10.79 5.89
C ALA A 156 29.22 11.93 5.48
N ASP A 157 29.15 12.35 4.21
CA ASP A 157 30.20 13.19 3.60
C ASP A 157 29.90 14.70 3.68
N VAL A 158 28.63 15.08 3.81
CA VAL A 158 28.21 16.50 3.82
C VAL A 158 27.80 16.95 5.22
N LEU A 159 26.96 16.18 5.92
CA LEU A 159 26.60 16.50 7.31
C LEU A 159 27.72 16.14 8.30
N GLY A 160 28.69 15.32 7.88
CA GLY A 160 29.78 14.85 8.72
C GLY A 160 29.31 13.94 9.85
N GLN A 161 28.16 13.28 9.69
CA GLN A 161 27.63 12.34 10.67
C GLN A 161 28.39 11.02 10.54
N GLU A 162 29.02 10.57 11.62
CA GLU A 162 29.82 9.35 11.59
C GLU A 162 28.93 8.12 11.40
N ILE A 163 29.06 7.47 10.23
CA ILE A 163 28.54 6.11 9.99
C ILE A 163 29.74 5.16 10.11
N PRO A 164 29.93 4.48 11.25
CA PRO A 164 31.03 3.54 11.44
C PRO A 164 30.90 2.37 10.47
N ARG A 165 31.98 1.62 10.27
CA ARG A 165 31.91 0.34 9.55
C ARG A 165 30.98 -0.61 10.31
N GLY A 166 30.09 -1.26 9.58
CA GLY A 166 28.96 -2.02 10.13
C GLY A 166 27.76 -1.17 10.58
N GLY A 167 27.93 0.15 10.69
CA GLY A 167 26.87 1.09 11.10
C GLY A 167 25.78 1.23 10.06
N THR A 168 24.58 1.56 10.52
CA THR A 168 23.37 1.66 9.71
C THR A 168 22.71 3.03 9.84
N VAL A 169 22.14 3.51 8.74
CA VAL A 169 21.33 4.72 8.68
C VAL A 169 19.97 4.39 8.07
N ALA A 170 18.90 4.88 8.68
CA ALA A 170 17.58 4.87 8.07
C ALA A 170 17.37 6.18 7.30
N ILE A 171 16.96 6.08 6.04
CA ILE A 171 16.60 7.20 5.18
C ILE A 171 15.07 7.19 5.10
N PHE A 172 14.45 8.28 5.54
CA PHE A 172 13.01 8.52 5.47
C PHE A 172 12.76 9.59 4.41
N ASP A 173 12.35 9.19 3.21
CA ASP A 173 12.02 10.10 2.11
C ASP A 173 10.52 10.32 2.03
N PHE A 174 10.08 11.50 2.47
CA PHE A 174 8.69 11.88 2.35
C PHE A 174 8.53 12.96 1.29
N GLY A 175 8.28 12.47 0.07
CA GLY A 175 8.20 13.25 -1.13
C GLY A 175 6.85 13.92 -1.34
N GLY A 176 6.66 14.41 -2.56
CA GLY A 176 5.41 15.02 -3.00
C GLY A 176 4.33 13.99 -3.33
N GLY A 177 4.69 12.83 -3.88
CA GLY A 177 3.71 11.85 -4.34
C GLY A 177 3.99 10.40 -3.97
N THR A 178 5.07 10.13 -3.24
CA THR A 178 5.43 8.82 -2.68
C THR A 178 6.13 9.03 -1.35
N PHE A 179 6.12 7.98 -0.55
CA PHE A 179 6.90 7.85 0.67
C PHE A 179 7.80 6.64 0.50
N ASP A 180 9.09 6.82 0.71
CA ASP A 180 10.09 5.77 0.56
C ASP A 180 10.96 5.71 1.82
N VAL A 181 11.30 4.50 2.25
CA VAL A 181 12.20 4.28 3.37
C VAL A 181 13.23 3.23 3.03
N ALA A 182 14.47 3.44 3.48
CA ALA A 182 15.52 2.45 3.31
C ALA A 182 16.49 2.45 4.48
N VAL A 183 16.98 1.26 4.83
CA VAL A 183 18.08 1.10 5.78
C VAL A 183 19.34 0.81 5.00
N VAL A 184 20.33 1.70 5.12
CA VAL A 184 21.61 1.60 4.44
C VAL A 184 22.69 1.26 5.46
N ARG A 185 23.49 0.23 5.18
CA ARG A 185 24.67 -0.15 5.96
C ARG A 185 25.93 0.32 5.27
N ARG A 186 26.89 0.78 6.06
CA ARG A 186 28.26 0.93 5.62
C ARG A 186 29.03 -0.36 5.87
N ASP A 187 29.49 -1.04 4.82
CA ASP A 187 30.21 -2.30 4.95
C ASP A 187 31.62 -2.12 5.53
N GLU A 188 32.31 -3.24 5.77
CA GLU A 188 33.68 -3.26 6.27
C GLU A 188 34.69 -2.67 5.28
N GLU A 189 34.39 -2.62 3.98
CA GLU A 189 35.23 -1.92 2.99
C GLU A 189 34.94 -0.41 2.96
N GLY A 190 33.88 0.04 3.63
CA GLY A 190 33.45 1.42 3.73
C GLY A 190 32.41 1.83 2.68
N ARG A 191 31.88 0.90 1.89
CA ARG A 191 30.85 1.14 0.86
C ARG A 191 29.46 1.15 1.46
N LEU A 192 28.55 1.90 0.84
CA LEU A 192 27.15 1.98 1.25
C LEU A 192 26.33 0.94 0.49
N ARG A 193 25.49 0.20 1.21
CA ARG A 193 24.60 -0.83 0.64
C ARG A 193 23.25 -0.80 1.35
N THR A 194 22.17 -0.89 0.57
CA THR A 194 20.82 -1.03 1.10
C THR A 194 20.66 -2.43 1.70
N LEU A 195 20.15 -2.51 2.92
CA LEU A 195 19.80 -3.77 3.61
C LEU A 195 18.33 -4.12 3.37
N ALA A 196 17.46 -3.14 3.54
CA ALA A 196 16.03 -3.24 3.31
C ALA A 196 15.53 -1.90 2.78
N PHE A 197 14.45 -1.96 2.00
CA PHE A 197 13.69 -0.79 1.56
C PHE A 197 12.20 -1.11 1.70
N GLY A 198 11.40 -0.07 1.84
CA GLY A 198 9.95 -0.09 1.89
C GLY A 198 9.42 1.24 1.36
N GLY A 199 8.11 1.34 1.19
CA GLY A 199 7.52 2.55 0.65
C GLY A 199 6.01 2.41 0.49
N LEU A 200 5.39 3.54 0.15
CA LEU A 200 3.96 3.69 -0.07
C LEU A 200 3.78 4.61 -1.30
N ASP A 201 3.40 4.01 -2.42
CA ASP A 201 3.21 4.70 -3.71
C ASP A 201 1.99 5.64 -3.72
N ASP A 202 1.06 5.41 -2.79
CA ASP A 202 -0.18 6.16 -2.57
C ASP A 202 -0.05 7.25 -1.49
N LEU A 203 1.14 7.46 -0.93
CA LEU A 203 1.33 8.36 0.20
C LEU A 203 2.41 9.42 -0.07
N GLY A 204 2.02 10.68 -0.09
CA GLY A 204 2.92 11.81 -0.27
C GLY A 204 2.35 13.13 0.24
N GLY A 205 3.04 14.22 -0.09
CA GLY A 205 2.55 15.57 0.16
C GLY A 205 1.24 15.90 -0.55
N LEU A 206 0.95 15.27 -1.69
CA LEU A 206 -0.28 15.45 -2.47
C LEU A 206 -1.51 14.89 -1.76
N ASP A 207 -1.36 13.79 -1.05
CA ASP A 207 -2.47 13.13 -0.34
C ASP A 207 -2.85 13.95 0.90
N ILE A 208 -1.87 14.61 1.51
CA ILE A 208 -2.12 15.65 2.53
C ILE A 208 -2.79 16.89 1.93
N ASP A 209 -2.35 17.33 0.73
CA ASP A 209 -3.03 18.44 0.03
C ASP A 209 -4.50 18.07 -0.23
N MET A 210 -4.79 16.82 -0.58
CA MET A 210 -6.13 16.31 -0.84
C MET A 210 -6.99 16.28 0.42
N ALA A 211 -6.48 15.75 1.54
CA ALA A 211 -7.18 15.76 2.82
C ALA A 211 -7.53 17.19 3.28
N LEU A 212 -6.61 18.15 3.08
CA LEU A 212 -6.85 19.56 3.38
C LEU A 212 -7.85 20.22 2.43
N ALA A 213 -7.77 19.90 1.14
CA ALA A 213 -8.69 20.40 0.12
C ALA A 213 -10.13 19.89 0.39
N ALA A 214 -10.30 18.63 0.76
CA ALA A 214 -11.58 18.05 1.15
C ALA A 214 -12.13 18.71 2.43
N HIS A 215 -11.28 18.95 3.43
CA HIS A 215 -11.66 19.67 4.64
C HIS A 215 -12.16 21.10 4.34
N LEU A 216 -11.41 21.85 3.54
CA LEU A 216 -11.82 23.20 3.10
C LEU A 216 -13.06 23.14 2.21
N GLY A 217 -13.17 22.11 1.39
CA GLY A 217 -14.32 21.85 0.52
C GLY A 217 -15.62 21.80 1.28
N ARG A 218 -15.67 21.10 2.41
CA ARG A 218 -16.85 21.09 3.31
C ARG A 218 -17.22 22.49 3.81
N VAL A 219 -16.23 23.33 4.11
CA VAL A 219 -16.46 24.73 4.53
C VAL A 219 -16.95 25.60 3.37
N VAL A 220 -16.43 25.38 2.16
CA VAL A 220 -16.85 26.09 0.95
C VAL A 220 -18.26 25.67 0.55
N ALA A 221 -18.53 24.36 0.47
CA ALA A 221 -19.84 23.81 0.13
C ALA A 221 -20.95 24.34 1.03
N GLY A 222 -20.71 24.44 2.34
CA GLY A 222 -21.71 25.00 3.27
C GLY A 222 -21.99 26.50 3.11
N ARG A 223 -21.13 27.23 2.39
CA ARG A 223 -21.24 28.70 2.18
C ARG A 223 -21.60 29.07 0.75
N ASP A 224 -21.08 28.34 -0.22
CA ASP A 224 -21.23 28.54 -1.66
C ASP A 224 -21.10 27.17 -2.38
N PRO A 225 -22.20 26.38 -2.42
CA PRO A 225 -22.21 25.06 -3.04
C PRO A 225 -21.85 25.08 -4.53
N ASP A 226 -22.31 26.10 -5.26
CA ASP A 226 -22.04 26.24 -6.70
C ASP A 226 -20.54 26.46 -6.95
N LEU A 227 -19.87 27.24 -6.09
CA LEU A 227 -18.42 27.40 -6.15
C LEU A 227 -17.69 26.08 -5.86
N TRP A 228 -18.12 25.33 -4.84
CA TRP A 228 -17.49 24.04 -4.54
C TRP A 228 -17.64 23.06 -5.70
N LYS A 229 -18.84 22.93 -6.27
CA LYS A 229 -19.10 22.08 -7.44
C LYS A 229 -18.16 22.41 -8.60
N ARG A 230 -17.97 23.68 -8.92
CA ARG A 230 -17.03 24.11 -9.98
C ARG A 230 -15.57 23.74 -9.68
N LEU A 231 -15.17 23.69 -8.41
CA LEU A 231 -13.81 23.34 -8.00
C LEU A 231 -13.60 21.82 -7.96
N SER A 232 -14.60 21.04 -7.54
CA SER A 232 -14.57 19.56 -7.49
C SER A 232 -14.74 18.95 -8.88
N GLU A 233 -15.71 19.42 -9.65
CA GLU A 233 -16.12 18.93 -10.96
C GLU A 233 -15.98 20.04 -12.02
N PRO A 234 -14.75 20.34 -12.47
CA PRO A 234 -14.53 21.41 -13.43
C PRO A 234 -15.03 21.04 -14.83
N GLU A 235 -16.10 21.68 -15.30
CA GLU A 235 -16.68 21.44 -16.64
C GLU A 235 -16.02 22.31 -17.73
N THR A 236 -15.42 23.45 -17.34
CA THR A 236 -14.84 24.41 -18.28
C THR A 236 -13.37 24.69 -18.00
N THR A 237 -12.66 25.24 -19.00
CA THR A 237 -11.27 25.74 -18.80
C THR A 237 -11.20 26.84 -17.73
N ALA A 238 -12.28 27.58 -17.47
CA ALA A 238 -12.31 28.53 -16.37
C ALA A 238 -12.32 27.81 -15.01
N ASP A 239 -13.13 26.75 -14.90
CA ASP A 239 -13.24 25.95 -13.68
C ASP A 239 -11.94 25.19 -13.40
N LEU A 240 -11.30 24.63 -14.43
CA LEU A 240 -9.98 24.01 -14.31
C LEU A 240 -8.93 24.99 -13.77
N ARG A 241 -8.97 26.27 -14.20
CA ARG A 241 -8.04 27.30 -13.70
C ARG A 241 -8.32 27.63 -12.25
N ASP A 242 -9.59 27.78 -11.88
CA ASP A 242 -9.99 28.05 -10.51
C ASP A 242 -9.60 26.87 -9.60
N ARG A 243 -9.82 25.63 -10.05
CA ARG A 243 -9.35 24.41 -9.37
C ARG A 243 -7.83 24.42 -9.19
N LEU A 244 -7.06 24.59 -10.26
CA LEU A 244 -5.60 24.60 -10.19
C LEU A 244 -5.08 25.68 -9.20
N ALA A 245 -5.68 26.86 -9.22
CA ALA A 245 -5.32 27.94 -8.30
C ALA A 245 -5.70 27.61 -6.85
N PHE A 246 -6.88 27.03 -6.59
CA PHE A 246 -7.27 26.58 -5.26
C PHE A 246 -6.32 25.52 -4.70
N TRP A 247 -5.98 24.48 -5.47
CA TRP A 247 -5.01 23.46 -5.06
C TRP A 247 -3.62 24.06 -4.76
N GLY A 248 -3.21 25.08 -5.53
CA GLY A 248 -2.00 25.85 -5.25
C GLY A 248 -2.05 26.58 -3.90
N GLU A 249 -3.18 27.18 -3.55
CA GLU A 249 -3.39 27.85 -2.27
C GLU A 249 -3.41 26.87 -1.09
N VAL A 250 -4.02 25.69 -1.24
CA VAL A 250 -4.01 24.62 -0.23
C VAL A 250 -2.59 24.16 0.06
N ARG A 251 -1.81 23.86 -0.99
CA ARG A 251 -0.40 23.47 -0.85
C ARG A 251 0.42 24.56 -0.18
N ALA A 252 0.26 25.81 -0.60
CA ALA A 252 0.97 26.95 -0.01
C ALA A 252 0.63 27.11 1.48
N ALA A 253 -0.63 26.88 1.86
CA ALA A 253 -1.05 26.91 3.26
C ALA A 253 -0.41 25.77 4.07
N LYS A 254 -0.43 24.52 3.57
CA LYS A 254 0.26 23.38 4.18
C LYS A 254 1.74 23.68 4.44
N GLU A 255 2.44 24.16 3.41
CA GLU A 255 3.87 24.52 3.50
C GLU A 255 4.12 25.67 4.48
N MET A 256 3.21 26.64 4.57
CA MET A 256 3.28 27.76 5.52
C MET A 256 3.05 27.30 6.97
N LEU A 257 2.19 26.30 7.19
CA LEU A 257 1.89 25.74 8.52
C LEU A 257 3.05 24.94 9.14
N SER A 258 4.00 24.50 8.32
CA SER A 258 5.27 23.94 8.81
C SER A 258 6.09 24.97 9.60
N ARG A 259 5.84 26.28 9.41
CA ARG A 259 6.55 27.38 10.10
C ARG A 259 5.63 28.23 10.99
N THR A 260 4.35 28.30 10.67
CA THR A 260 3.37 29.16 11.35
C THR A 260 2.17 28.37 11.89
N SER A 261 1.43 28.91 12.85
CA SER A 261 0.28 28.21 13.44
C SER A 261 -1.00 28.33 12.62
N THR A 262 -1.05 29.29 11.67
CA THR A 262 -2.23 29.59 10.85
C THR A 262 -1.79 30.07 9.47
N ALA A 263 -2.45 29.61 8.41
CA ALA A 263 -2.20 30.04 7.04
C ALA A 263 -3.51 30.42 6.34
N PRO A 264 -3.60 31.59 5.69
CA PRO A 264 -4.77 31.93 4.89
C PRO A 264 -4.82 31.07 3.63
N VAL A 265 -6.03 30.83 3.13
CA VAL A 265 -6.27 30.14 1.85
C VAL A 265 -7.12 31.05 0.97
N GLY A 266 -6.59 31.45 -0.18
CA GLY A 266 -7.33 32.23 -1.17
C GLY A 266 -8.30 31.37 -1.98
N LEU A 267 -9.44 31.96 -2.36
CA LEU A 267 -10.32 31.41 -3.39
C LEU A 267 -10.31 32.32 -4.63
N PRO A 268 -10.00 31.80 -5.82
CA PRO A 268 -10.04 32.57 -7.07
C PRO A 268 -11.41 33.21 -7.26
N GLY A 269 -11.45 34.51 -7.57
CA GLY A 269 -12.70 35.27 -7.76
C GLY A 269 -13.54 35.50 -6.49
N HIS A 270 -13.24 34.83 -5.37
CA HIS A 270 -14.09 34.75 -4.18
C HIS A 270 -13.31 34.96 -2.87
N ASN A 271 -12.50 36.02 -2.82
CA ASN A 271 -11.68 36.35 -1.65
C ASN A 271 -12.40 36.91 -0.38
N PRO A 272 -13.74 37.18 -0.31
CA PRO A 272 -14.35 37.64 0.94
C PRO A 272 -14.63 36.51 1.95
N MET A 273 -14.31 35.25 1.66
CA MET A 273 -14.61 34.10 2.54
C MET A 273 -13.65 33.92 3.73
N GLY A 274 -12.46 34.53 3.68
CA GLY A 274 -11.50 34.51 4.79
C GLY A 274 -11.11 33.11 5.25
N LEU A 275 -10.97 32.16 4.32
CA LEU A 275 -10.55 30.80 4.65
C LEU A 275 -9.13 30.81 5.21
N HIS A 276 -8.91 29.93 6.17
CA HIS A 276 -7.61 29.66 6.74
C HIS A 276 -7.56 28.21 7.20
N LEU A 277 -6.34 27.70 7.32
CA LEU A 277 -6.02 26.44 7.97
C LEU A 277 -5.16 26.75 9.20
N THR A 278 -5.30 25.93 10.23
CA THR A 278 -4.46 25.94 11.42
C THR A 278 -3.51 24.76 11.42
N ARG A 279 -2.41 24.86 12.19
CA ARG A 279 -1.47 23.74 12.34
C ARG A 279 -2.14 22.53 12.98
N ASP A 280 -3.09 22.75 13.88
CA ASP A 280 -3.79 21.66 14.57
C ASP A 280 -4.71 20.91 13.60
N GLU A 281 -5.40 21.61 12.69
CA GLU A 281 -6.16 20.98 11.60
C GLU A 281 -5.25 20.20 10.64
N LEU A 282 -4.13 20.80 10.21
CA LEU A 282 -3.13 20.07 9.42
C LEU A 282 -2.65 18.82 10.16
N THR A 283 -2.34 18.95 11.45
CA THR A 283 -1.84 17.84 12.26
C THR A 283 -2.87 16.74 12.32
N SER A 284 -4.12 17.06 12.67
CA SER A 284 -5.20 16.09 12.77
C SER A 284 -5.48 15.36 11.45
N LEU A 285 -5.41 16.06 10.32
CA LEU A 285 -5.70 15.48 9.00
C LEU A 285 -4.51 14.70 8.43
N ALA A 286 -3.29 15.12 8.73
CA ALA A 286 -2.08 14.44 8.26
C ALA A 286 -1.65 13.29 9.18
N ASP A 287 -2.11 13.23 10.43
CA ASP A 287 -1.66 12.24 11.41
C ASP A 287 -1.86 10.78 10.99
N PRO A 288 -3.04 10.36 10.47
CA PRO A 288 -3.24 8.99 10.01
C PRO A 288 -2.30 8.63 8.86
N LEU A 289 -2.09 9.58 7.93
CA LEU A 289 -1.19 9.41 6.79
C LEU A 289 0.28 9.32 7.22
N VAL A 290 0.71 10.17 8.16
CA VAL A 290 2.06 10.14 8.73
C VAL A 290 2.29 8.89 9.56
N ALA A 291 1.29 8.40 10.29
CA ALA A 291 1.38 7.16 11.06
C ALA A 291 1.73 5.96 10.16
N ARG A 292 1.06 5.82 9.00
CA ARG A 292 1.38 4.80 7.98
C ARG A 292 2.86 4.83 7.58
N ALA A 293 3.41 6.01 7.27
CA ALA A 293 4.83 6.16 6.92
C ALA A 293 5.77 5.80 8.08
N VAL A 294 5.39 6.15 9.31
CA VAL A 294 6.18 5.84 10.52
C VAL A 294 6.19 4.34 10.83
N ASP A 295 5.06 3.66 10.66
CA ASP A 295 4.99 2.21 10.84
C ASP A 295 5.76 1.46 9.74
N GLU A 296 5.68 1.91 8.49
CA GLU A 296 6.50 1.34 7.41
C GLU A 296 8.00 1.56 7.65
N THR A 297 8.37 2.67 8.30
CA THR A 297 9.76 2.90 8.73
C THR A 297 10.20 1.90 9.79
N ARG A 298 9.37 1.67 10.81
CA ARG A 298 9.64 0.67 11.85
C ARG A 298 9.84 -0.71 11.23
N ARG A 299 8.91 -1.13 10.38
CA ARG A 299 8.94 -2.39 9.64
C ARG A 299 10.20 -2.53 8.80
N THR A 300 10.59 -1.50 8.06
CA THR A 300 11.81 -1.53 7.23
C THR A 300 13.08 -1.67 8.08
N VAL A 301 13.12 -1.02 9.26
CA VAL A 301 14.21 -1.15 10.22
C VAL A 301 14.31 -2.57 10.78
N GLU A 302 13.17 -3.18 11.11
CA GLU A 302 13.08 -4.57 11.57
C GLU A 302 13.48 -5.56 10.48
N ARG A 303 12.98 -5.40 9.24
CA ARG A 303 13.38 -6.22 8.07
C ARG A 303 14.87 -6.16 7.76
N ALA A 304 15.52 -5.03 8.07
CA ALA A 304 16.97 -4.91 7.95
C ALA A 304 17.75 -5.66 9.05
N GLY A 305 17.06 -6.26 10.03
CA GLY A 305 17.65 -6.91 11.20
C GLY A 305 18.36 -5.92 12.12
N VAL A 306 17.82 -4.70 12.25
CA VAL A 306 18.44 -3.60 13.01
C VAL A 306 17.49 -3.16 14.11
N GLU A 307 17.95 -3.20 15.35
CA GLU A 307 17.25 -2.54 16.46
C GLU A 307 17.21 -1.03 16.24
N PRO A 308 16.06 -0.34 16.41
CA PRO A 308 15.98 1.11 16.20
C PRO A 308 17.06 1.90 16.97
N ALA A 309 17.33 1.52 18.22
CA ALA A 309 18.36 2.13 19.05
C ALA A 309 19.81 1.94 18.53
N ALA A 310 20.04 1.00 17.62
CA ALA A 310 21.33 0.74 16.99
C ALA A 310 21.57 1.56 15.71
N LEU A 311 20.54 2.28 15.21
CA LEU A 311 20.70 3.18 14.07
C LEU A 311 21.71 4.28 14.42
N SER A 312 22.73 4.43 13.57
CA SER A 312 23.70 5.54 13.68
C SER A 312 23.06 6.89 13.33
N ALA A 313 22.02 6.86 12.50
CA ALA A 313 21.28 8.02 12.04
C ALA A 313 19.87 7.64 11.54
N LEU A 314 18.93 8.57 11.68
CA LEU A 314 17.66 8.60 10.96
C LEU A 314 17.59 9.92 10.21
N LEU A 315 17.76 9.90 8.89
CA LEU A 315 17.79 11.09 8.05
C LEU A 315 16.44 11.29 7.35
N LEU A 316 15.89 12.49 7.48
CA LEU A 316 14.64 12.89 6.85
C LEU A 316 14.95 13.66 5.56
N VAL A 317 14.48 13.14 4.44
CA VAL A 317 14.60 13.75 3.11
C VAL A 317 13.20 13.91 2.50
N GLY A 318 13.10 14.70 1.43
CA GLY A 318 11.81 15.04 0.81
C GLY A 318 11.13 16.25 1.46
N GLY A 319 10.37 17.01 0.65
CA GLY A 319 9.77 18.27 1.07
C GLY A 319 8.72 18.13 2.18
N SER A 320 7.99 17.01 2.21
CA SER A 320 6.94 16.75 3.19
C SER A 320 7.51 16.45 4.58
N SER A 321 8.76 15.96 4.66
CA SER A 321 9.49 15.78 5.92
C SER A 321 9.73 17.06 6.72
N ARG A 322 9.47 18.25 6.14
CA ARG A 322 9.52 19.54 6.86
C ARG A 322 8.41 19.69 7.90
N MET A 323 7.34 18.92 7.81
CA MET A 323 6.23 19.01 8.76
C MET A 323 6.70 18.55 10.16
N PRO A 324 6.55 19.36 11.22
CA PRO A 324 6.99 18.99 12.56
C PRO A 324 6.37 17.69 13.09
N LEU A 325 5.17 17.35 12.62
CA LEU A 325 4.47 16.12 12.97
C LEU A 325 5.29 14.86 12.63
N VAL A 326 5.92 14.85 11.45
CA VAL A 326 6.71 13.70 10.94
C VAL A 326 7.85 13.37 11.89
N ALA A 327 8.68 14.36 12.21
CA ALA A 327 9.79 14.18 13.15
C ALA A 327 9.30 13.80 14.56
N THR A 328 8.18 14.35 15.01
CA THR A 328 7.60 14.05 16.33
C THR A 328 7.14 12.60 16.42
N ARG A 329 6.41 12.11 15.40
CA ARG A 329 5.90 10.73 15.35
C ARG A 329 7.03 9.71 15.20
N LEU A 330 8.00 9.97 14.33
CA LEU A 330 9.20 9.12 14.19
C LEU A 330 9.97 9.01 15.51
N HIS A 331 10.18 10.13 16.21
CA HIS A 331 10.88 10.10 17.48
C HIS A 331 10.10 9.32 18.55
N ALA A 332 8.78 9.54 18.61
CA ALA A 332 7.92 8.84 19.56
C ALA A 332 7.88 7.32 19.30
N ARG A 333 7.85 6.89 18.03
CA ARG A 333 7.76 5.48 17.66
C ARG A 333 9.10 4.74 17.77
N LEU A 334 10.20 5.34 17.31
CA LEU A 334 11.49 4.65 17.18
C LEU A 334 12.46 4.96 18.33
N GLY A 335 12.19 5.99 19.13
CA GLY A 335 13.10 6.46 20.19
C GLY A 335 14.39 7.12 19.66
N VAL A 336 14.57 7.20 18.33
CA VAL A 336 15.71 7.83 17.67
C VAL A 336 15.39 9.27 17.33
N ALA A 337 16.31 10.20 17.57
CA ALA A 337 16.13 11.59 17.18
C ALA A 337 16.33 11.74 15.66
N PRO A 338 15.30 12.11 14.88
CA PRO A 338 15.44 12.26 13.44
C PRO A 338 16.21 13.53 13.09
N SER A 339 17.05 13.45 12.04
CA SER A 339 17.83 14.58 11.53
C SER A 339 17.16 15.13 10.28
N VAL A 340 16.73 16.39 10.34
CA VAL A 340 16.11 17.10 9.20
C VAL A 340 17.11 18.13 8.65
N PRO A 341 17.62 17.97 7.43
CA PRO A 341 18.42 19.00 6.77
C PRO A 341 17.62 20.29 6.58
N GLU A 342 18.30 21.44 6.55
CA GLU A 342 17.64 22.75 6.35
C GLU A 342 16.83 22.79 5.04
N GLN A 343 17.34 22.11 4.01
CA GLN A 343 16.65 21.86 2.75
C GLN A 343 16.63 20.35 2.49
N PRO A 344 15.58 19.61 2.90
CA PRO A 344 15.48 18.16 2.73
C PRO A 344 15.29 17.72 1.27
N GLU A 345 15.14 18.65 0.32
CA GLU A 345 15.10 18.38 -1.12
C GLU A 345 16.50 18.28 -1.76
N LEU A 346 17.54 18.81 -1.09
CA LEU A 346 18.91 18.81 -1.61
C LEU A 346 19.77 17.55 -1.33
N PRO A 347 19.57 16.77 -0.25
CA PRO A 347 20.45 15.69 0.17
C PRO A 347 20.75 14.68 -0.92
N VAL A 348 19.73 14.24 -1.66
CA VAL A 348 19.85 13.22 -2.71
C VAL A 348 20.81 13.67 -3.80
N ALA A 349 20.58 14.85 -4.40
CA ALA A 349 21.45 15.35 -5.48
C ALA A 349 22.89 15.65 -5.00
N PHE A 350 23.06 16.24 -3.81
CA PHE A 350 24.41 16.50 -3.28
C PHE A 350 25.16 15.21 -2.94
N GLY A 351 24.47 14.26 -2.30
CA GLY A 351 25.04 12.97 -1.94
C GLY A 351 25.40 12.14 -3.17
N ALA A 352 24.56 12.15 -4.20
CA ALA A 352 24.85 11.51 -5.48
C ALA A 352 26.13 12.05 -6.13
N LEU A 353 26.33 13.38 -6.09
CA LEU A 353 27.55 13.99 -6.61
C LEU A 353 28.80 13.60 -5.81
N HIS A 354 28.72 13.62 -4.48
CA HIS A 354 29.84 13.22 -3.62
C HIS A 354 30.21 11.76 -3.82
N HIS A 355 29.20 10.89 -3.83
CA HIS A 355 29.37 9.45 -4.07
C HIS A 355 30.04 9.18 -5.43
N ALA A 356 29.65 9.91 -6.48
CA ALA A 356 30.28 9.81 -7.80
C ALA A 356 31.73 10.26 -7.85
N ALA A 357 32.07 11.29 -7.08
CA ALA A 357 33.44 11.79 -7.02
C ALA A 357 34.38 10.83 -6.25
N THR A 358 33.85 10.04 -5.30
CA THR A 358 34.64 9.15 -4.44
C THR A 358 34.72 7.71 -4.93
N GLU A 359 33.70 7.19 -5.61
CA GLU A 359 33.69 5.84 -6.16
C GLU A 359 33.81 5.86 -7.70
N PRO A 360 35.02 5.70 -8.26
CA PRO A 360 35.19 5.54 -9.69
C PRO A 360 34.55 4.23 -10.17
N GLU A 361 33.87 4.30 -11.32
CA GLU A 361 33.22 3.16 -11.96
C GLU A 361 34.20 2.00 -12.18
N ALA A 362 33.78 0.78 -11.82
CA ALA A 362 34.52 -0.42 -12.19
C ALA A 362 34.57 -0.52 -13.72
N PRO A 363 35.72 -0.86 -14.33
CA PRO A 363 35.79 -1.03 -15.77
C PRO A 363 34.79 -2.11 -16.21
N PRO A 364 34.10 -1.92 -17.35
CA PRO A 364 33.16 -2.91 -17.86
C PRO A 364 33.88 -4.26 -18.00
N ALA A 365 33.23 -5.33 -17.57
CA ALA A 365 33.78 -6.68 -17.65
C ALA A 365 34.16 -6.98 -19.12
N THR A 366 35.46 -7.02 -19.43
CA THR A 366 36.00 -7.32 -20.76
C THR A 366 35.97 -8.82 -21.06
N THR A 367 34.82 -9.46 -20.86
CA THR A 367 34.58 -10.82 -21.37
C THR A 367 33.48 -10.71 -22.40
N PRO A 368 33.75 -10.92 -23.70
CA PRO A 368 32.68 -11.03 -24.67
C PRO A 368 31.86 -12.27 -24.30
N VAL A 369 30.66 -12.06 -23.77
CA VAL A 369 29.63 -13.09 -23.79
C VAL A 369 29.33 -13.31 -25.26
N ALA A 370 29.66 -14.50 -25.75
CA ALA A 370 29.39 -14.88 -27.12
C ALA A 370 27.89 -14.72 -27.38
N GLN A 371 27.52 -13.83 -28.30
CA GLN A 371 26.19 -13.85 -28.90
C GLN A 371 26.04 -15.22 -29.59
N THR A 372 25.34 -16.15 -28.96
CA THR A 372 24.77 -17.30 -29.65
C THR A 372 23.66 -16.75 -30.54
N GLY A 373 24.03 -16.39 -31.76
CA GLY A 373 23.09 -16.05 -32.80
C GLY A 373 22.18 -17.24 -33.09
N TYR A 374 20.88 -17.05 -32.93
CA TYR A 374 19.89 -17.93 -33.52
C TYR A 374 19.98 -17.79 -35.04
N ALA A 375 20.34 -18.89 -35.70
CA ALA A 375 20.24 -19.00 -37.14
C ALA A 375 18.75 -18.99 -37.55
N PRO A 376 18.33 -18.23 -38.56
CA PRO A 376 16.96 -18.30 -39.07
C PRO A 376 16.71 -19.67 -39.71
N TYR A 377 15.66 -20.35 -39.24
CA TYR A 377 15.16 -21.59 -39.86
C TYR A 377 14.57 -21.30 -41.26
N PRO A 378 14.79 -22.17 -42.25
CA PRO A 378 14.28 -21.99 -43.59
C PRO A 378 12.78 -22.30 -43.65
N VAL A 379 11.98 -21.29 -43.99
CA VAL A 379 10.55 -21.45 -44.30
C VAL A 379 10.40 -22.26 -45.59
N GLN A 380 9.80 -23.45 -45.49
CA GLN A 380 9.30 -24.18 -46.66
C GLN A 380 7.95 -23.59 -47.09
N SER A 381 7.90 -23.04 -48.29
CA SER A 381 6.65 -22.60 -48.93
C SER A 381 5.86 -23.79 -49.49
N PRO A 382 4.54 -23.90 -49.23
CA PRO A 382 3.67 -24.75 -50.03
C PRO A 382 3.36 -24.07 -51.36
N THR A 383 3.76 -24.74 -52.44
CA THR A 383 3.30 -24.49 -53.81
C THR A 383 1.80 -24.80 -53.96
N GLY A 384 1.03 -23.83 -54.44
CA GLY A 384 -0.34 -24.01 -54.94
C GLY A 384 -0.73 -22.87 -55.86
N SER A 385 -0.86 -23.16 -57.15
CA SER A 385 -0.98 -22.23 -58.28
C SER A 385 -2.43 -21.91 -58.68
N LEU A 386 -2.77 -20.60 -58.74
CA LEU A 386 -3.57 -19.81 -59.73
C LEU A 386 -4.96 -20.30 -60.23
N PRO A 387 -5.91 -19.37 -60.49
CA PRO A 387 -6.00 -18.68 -61.80
C PRO A 387 -6.28 -17.14 -61.76
N PRO A 388 -6.09 -16.44 -62.91
CA PRO A 388 -6.01 -14.98 -63.02
C PRO A 388 -7.29 -14.31 -63.55
N GLN A 389 -7.45 -13.00 -63.31
CA GLN A 389 -8.20 -11.98 -64.10
C GLN A 389 -8.31 -10.70 -63.23
N GLN A 390 -8.28 -9.43 -63.67
CA GLN A 390 -8.12 -8.72 -64.94
C GLN A 390 -7.94 -7.22 -64.55
N GLY A 391 -7.21 -6.44 -65.35
CA GLY A 391 -6.81 -5.06 -65.00
C GLY A 391 -7.88 -3.96 -65.12
N ALA A 392 -7.62 -2.86 -64.38
CA ALA A 392 -7.87 -1.41 -64.59
C ALA A 392 -9.26 -0.94 -65.13
N PRO A 393 -9.84 0.20 -64.66
CA PRO A 393 -9.19 1.54 -64.81
C PRO A 393 -9.57 2.64 -63.77
N SER A 394 -8.76 3.72 -63.69
CA SER A 394 -9.21 5.08 -63.28
C SER A 394 -10.06 5.71 -64.42
N PRO A 395 -10.87 6.81 -64.30
CA PRO A 395 -10.62 8.07 -63.55
C PRO A 395 -11.87 8.95 -63.15
N VAL A 396 -11.61 10.22 -62.73
CA VAL A 396 -12.36 11.50 -62.94
C VAL A 396 -13.19 12.15 -61.79
N THR A 397 -12.60 13.22 -61.24
CA THR A 397 -13.06 14.64 -61.03
C THR A 397 -14.54 15.05 -60.89
N ALA A 398 -14.84 15.89 -59.87
CA ALA A 398 -15.74 17.06 -60.00
C ALA A 398 -15.53 18.13 -58.90
N GLN A 399 -15.38 19.40 -59.30
CA GLN A 399 -15.59 20.66 -58.54
C GLN A 399 -16.94 21.27 -59.00
N PRO A 400 -17.68 22.11 -58.23
CA PRO A 400 -17.42 23.58 -58.17
C PRO A 400 -17.86 24.35 -56.88
N SER A 401 -17.39 25.61 -56.81
CA SER A 401 -17.48 26.71 -55.80
C SER A 401 -18.85 27.48 -55.75
N PRO A 402 -19.00 28.73 -55.20
CA PRO A 402 -18.89 29.26 -53.80
C PRO A 402 -20.05 30.25 -53.35
N GLN A 403 -19.94 30.79 -52.10
CA GLN A 403 -20.49 32.07 -51.52
C GLN A 403 -21.94 32.15 -50.96
N PRO A 404 -22.34 33.16 -50.12
CA PRO A 404 -21.63 34.33 -49.53
C PRO A 404 -21.85 34.62 -48.00
N VAL A 405 -21.05 35.57 -47.49
CA VAL A 405 -21.06 36.24 -46.17
C VAL A 405 -22.18 37.31 -46.08
N PRO A 406 -22.62 37.71 -44.86
CA PRO A 406 -22.92 39.12 -44.64
C PRO A 406 -22.33 39.74 -43.35
N SER A 407 -22.27 41.07 -43.42
CA SER A 407 -21.41 42.04 -42.75
C SER A 407 -21.93 42.60 -41.42
N GLN A 408 -21.00 43.16 -40.63
CA GLN A 408 -21.22 44.00 -39.44
C GLN A 408 -22.11 45.24 -39.66
N PRO A 409 -22.60 45.83 -38.55
CA PRO A 409 -22.36 47.27 -38.32
C PRO A 409 -21.97 47.64 -36.86
N THR A 410 -21.20 48.71 -36.72
CA THR A 410 -20.91 49.52 -35.49
C THR A 410 -21.43 50.97 -35.73
N PRO A 411 -21.33 51.98 -34.82
CA PRO A 411 -21.26 52.05 -33.34
C PRO A 411 -22.17 53.19 -32.72
N ALA A 412 -22.34 53.29 -31.38
CA ALA A 412 -22.65 54.56 -30.67
C ALA A 412 -22.53 54.53 -29.12
N GLY A 413 -21.61 55.34 -28.56
CA GLY A 413 -21.82 56.34 -27.47
C GLY A 413 -22.06 55.96 -25.97
N PRO A 414 -21.81 56.88 -24.99
CA PRO A 414 -21.26 56.56 -23.65
C PRO A 414 -22.04 57.05 -22.38
N PHE A 415 -21.57 56.60 -21.19
CA PHE A 415 -21.76 57.08 -19.77
C PHE A 415 -23.01 56.64 -18.95
N PRO A 416 -23.05 56.77 -17.58
CA PRO A 416 -22.02 56.87 -16.50
C PRO A 416 -22.30 55.92 -15.27
N PRO A 417 -21.49 55.96 -14.16
CA PRO A 417 -21.70 55.11 -12.97
C PRO A 417 -22.66 55.76 -11.94
N THR A 418 -23.28 54.96 -11.07
CA THR A 418 -23.97 55.48 -9.88
C THR A 418 -23.57 54.69 -8.63
N VAL A 419 -22.90 55.41 -7.73
CA VAL A 419 -22.65 55.06 -6.33
C VAL A 419 -23.84 55.58 -5.51
N THR A 420 -24.32 54.81 -4.55
CA THR A 420 -24.90 55.37 -3.32
C THR A 420 -24.58 54.53 -2.08
N PRO A 421 -24.43 55.15 -0.89
CA PRO A 421 -23.79 54.55 0.29
C PRO A 421 -24.79 54.22 1.40
N HIS A 422 -24.60 53.11 2.12
CA HIS A 422 -25.21 52.89 3.44
C HIS A 422 -24.20 52.24 4.39
N THR A 423 -23.55 53.05 5.23
CA THR A 423 -23.70 53.18 6.70
C THR A 423 -23.27 51.93 7.50
N PRO A 424 -22.23 52.04 8.35
CA PRO A 424 -21.69 50.89 9.10
C PRO A 424 -22.55 50.56 10.32
N TYR A 425 -22.88 49.27 10.48
CA TYR A 425 -23.43 48.73 11.71
C TYR A 425 -22.28 48.44 12.68
N GLN A 426 -22.30 49.06 13.86
CA GLN A 426 -21.34 48.79 14.94
C GLN A 426 -21.68 47.44 15.61
N PRO A 427 -20.68 46.60 15.94
CA PRO A 427 -20.91 45.44 16.78
C PRO A 427 -21.11 45.88 18.25
N ASN A 428 -22.21 45.41 18.85
CA ASN A 428 -22.43 45.50 20.29
C ASN A 428 -21.32 44.73 21.02
N VAL A 429 -20.50 45.46 21.77
CA VAL A 429 -19.54 44.88 22.73
C VAL A 429 -20.31 44.49 23.99
N TYR A 430 -20.42 43.18 24.24
CA TYR A 430 -20.86 42.68 25.54
C TYR A 430 -19.68 42.73 26.52
N THR A 431 -19.71 43.68 27.46
CA THR A 431 -18.77 43.78 28.57
C THR A 431 -19.36 43.08 29.80
N GLY A 432 -19.20 41.76 29.85
CA GLY A 432 -19.42 40.97 31.07
C GLY A 432 -18.09 40.77 31.82
N PRO A 433 -18.08 40.74 33.16
CA PRO A 433 -16.87 40.51 33.93
C PRO A 433 -16.34 39.08 33.73
N LEU A 434 -15.04 38.96 33.47
CA LEU A 434 -14.32 37.69 33.39
C LEU A 434 -14.48 36.89 34.71
N PRO A 435 -14.71 35.57 34.66
CA PRO A 435 -14.65 34.72 35.84
C PRO A 435 -13.24 34.74 36.44
N VAL A 436 -13.17 35.15 37.70
CA VAL A 436 -11.95 35.26 38.50
C VAL A 436 -11.50 33.86 38.89
N GLY A 437 -10.25 33.52 38.59
CA GLY A 437 -9.64 32.24 38.94
C GLY A 437 -9.68 31.94 40.44
N GLY A 438 -10.24 30.79 40.80
CA GLY A 438 -10.13 30.22 42.14
C GLY A 438 -8.81 29.44 42.31
N PRO A 439 -8.24 29.39 43.53
CA PRO A 439 -6.93 28.78 43.77
C PRO A 439 -7.00 27.25 43.80
N ALA A 440 -5.94 26.62 43.32
CA ALA A 440 -5.76 25.16 43.30
C ALA A 440 -5.79 24.54 44.71
N PRO A 441 -6.44 23.38 44.90
CA PRO A 441 -6.33 22.63 46.15
C PRO A 441 -4.98 21.89 46.20
N LYS A 442 -4.14 22.27 47.17
CA LYS A 442 -2.98 21.49 47.62
C LYS A 442 -3.39 20.51 48.73
N ARG A 443 -3.07 19.22 48.56
CA ARG A 443 -2.72 18.19 49.59
C ARG A 443 -2.73 16.82 48.87
N GLY A 444 -1.80 15.89 49.05
CA GLY A 444 -0.62 15.83 49.90
C GLY A 444 0.26 14.64 49.49
N VAL A 445 1.57 14.81 49.64
CA VAL A 445 2.61 13.82 49.42
C VAL A 445 2.67 12.86 50.61
N ALA A 446 2.62 11.53 50.37
CA ALA A 446 3.32 10.52 51.16
C ALA A 446 3.21 9.12 50.50
N LEU A 447 4.37 8.45 50.37
CA LEU A 447 4.66 7.04 50.04
C LEU A 447 5.18 6.73 48.62
N SER A 448 6.51 6.81 48.43
CA SER A 448 7.27 5.89 47.54
C SER A 448 8.81 6.01 47.69
N VAL A 449 9.36 6.04 48.92
CA VAL A 449 10.84 6.07 49.13
C VAL A 449 11.35 4.86 49.94
N ALA A 450 10.49 3.92 50.34
CA ALA A 450 10.89 2.80 51.19
C ALA A 450 11.33 1.52 50.45
N ALA A 451 10.98 1.35 49.16
CA ALA A 451 11.25 0.10 48.43
C ALA A 451 12.67 0.02 47.84
N SER A 452 13.24 1.14 47.38
CA SER A 452 14.53 1.13 46.67
C SER A 452 15.75 0.96 47.58
N ILE A 453 15.63 1.26 48.89
CA ILE A 453 16.76 1.17 49.84
C ILE A 453 17.01 -0.28 50.29
N LEU A 454 15.98 -1.14 50.27
CA LEU A 454 16.11 -2.53 50.74
C LEU A 454 16.87 -3.42 49.73
N VAL A 455 16.64 -3.21 48.43
CA VAL A 455 17.27 -4.01 47.35
C VAL A 455 18.76 -3.68 47.21
N THR A 456 19.15 -2.41 47.35
CA THR A 456 20.56 -2.01 47.26
C THR A 456 21.38 -2.53 48.44
N ILE A 457 20.79 -2.66 49.64
CA ILE A 457 21.47 -3.21 50.82
C ILE A 457 21.71 -4.72 50.67
N VAL A 458 20.76 -5.47 50.09
CA VAL A 458 20.91 -6.92 49.87
C VAL A 458 22.03 -7.21 48.85
N VAL A 459 22.10 -6.44 47.77
CA VAL A 459 23.14 -6.59 46.74
C VAL A 459 24.52 -6.19 47.27
N LEU A 460 24.62 -5.12 48.07
CA LEU A 460 25.90 -4.70 48.68
C LEU A 460 26.42 -5.69 49.73
N VAL A 461 25.53 -6.38 50.46
CA VAL A 461 25.93 -7.41 51.44
C VAL A 461 26.38 -8.70 50.74
N ALA A 462 25.78 -9.05 49.60
CA ALA A 462 26.20 -10.19 48.79
C ALA A 462 27.56 -9.98 48.09
N VAL A 463 27.88 -8.74 47.71
CA VAL A 463 29.16 -8.40 47.05
C VAL A 463 30.31 -8.16 48.04
N ALA A 464 30.01 -7.75 49.29
CA ALA A 464 31.03 -7.49 50.31
C ALA A 464 31.58 -8.74 51.02
N LEU A 465 30.93 -9.91 50.88
CA LEU A 465 31.34 -11.17 51.53
C LEU A 465 31.90 -12.17 50.51
N ASN A 466 33.00 -11.80 49.86
CA ASN A 466 33.70 -12.62 48.89
C ASN A 466 34.58 -13.69 49.57
N ARG A 467 34.45 -14.99 49.22
CA ARG A 467 35.55 -15.99 49.20
C ARG A 467 35.31 -17.21 48.27
N ILE A 468 35.97 -17.16 47.09
CA ILE A 468 36.78 -18.24 46.41
C ILE A 468 36.03 -19.17 45.41
N ASP A 469 36.50 -19.55 44.19
CA ASP A 469 37.72 -19.27 43.36
C ASP A 469 37.39 -19.42 41.84
N PHE A 470 38.02 -18.64 40.95
CA PHE A 470 37.71 -18.57 39.50
C PHE A 470 38.92 -18.92 38.58
N GLY A 471 39.83 -19.79 39.04
CA GLY A 471 41.18 -19.91 38.46
C GLY A 471 41.68 -21.27 37.95
N SER A 472 40.87 -22.34 37.83
CA SER A 472 41.41 -23.68 37.52
C SER A 472 40.77 -24.47 36.37
N LEU A 473 40.00 -23.85 35.45
CA LEU A 473 39.22 -24.61 34.46
C LEU A 473 39.70 -24.59 33.00
N PHE A 474 40.83 -23.94 32.67
CA PHE A 474 41.42 -24.04 31.32
C PHE A 474 42.92 -24.37 31.37
N GLY A 475 43.21 -25.67 31.28
CA GLY A 475 44.58 -26.20 31.24
C GLY A 475 44.63 -27.68 30.86
N GLY A 476 44.44 -27.96 29.56
CA GLY A 476 44.98 -29.06 28.74
C GLY A 476 45.25 -30.47 29.29
N GLY A 477 44.69 -31.46 28.58
CA GLY A 477 45.46 -32.63 28.12
C GLY A 477 45.11 -34.01 28.72
N GLY A 478 44.28 -34.77 27.99
CA GLY A 478 44.39 -36.22 27.71
C GLY A 478 44.47 -37.24 28.85
N VAL A 479 43.55 -38.21 28.86
CA VAL A 479 43.76 -39.65 28.55
C VAL A 479 42.57 -40.48 29.10
N LEU A 480 41.81 -41.04 28.14
CA LEU A 480 41.16 -42.37 28.05
C LEU A 480 40.50 -43.07 29.26
N GLU A 481 39.35 -43.68 28.90
CA GLU A 481 38.65 -44.84 29.46
C GLU A 481 37.59 -44.60 30.56
N GLY A 482 36.32 -44.77 30.18
CA GLY A 482 35.31 -45.30 31.10
C GLY A 482 33.88 -44.77 30.99
N LEU A 483 33.16 -45.20 29.94
CA LEU A 483 31.74 -45.58 29.94
C LEU A 483 30.65 -44.50 30.07
N GLU A 484 29.96 -44.33 28.93
CA GLU A 484 28.50 -44.33 28.73
C GLU A 484 27.61 -43.39 29.56
N GLY A 485 26.98 -42.44 28.86
CA GLY A 485 25.71 -41.86 29.27
C GLY A 485 25.64 -40.33 29.20
N LEU A 486 25.78 -39.73 28.02
CA LEU A 486 25.29 -38.37 27.73
C LEU A 486 24.93 -38.26 26.23
N ASP A 487 23.84 -38.91 25.84
CA ASP A 487 22.95 -38.39 24.80
C ASP A 487 22.00 -37.41 25.51
N GLY A 488 21.91 -36.17 25.03
CA GLY A 488 21.02 -35.17 25.64
C GLY A 488 21.44 -33.72 25.38
N LEU A 489 21.97 -33.43 24.19
CA LEU A 489 21.97 -32.08 23.62
C LEU A 489 21.57 -32.23 22.15
N GLY A 490 20.26 -32.41 21.94
CA GLY A 490 19.60 -32.33 20.65
C GLY A 490 18.45 -31.34 20.76
N ASP A 491 18.32 -30.51 19.72
CA ASP A 491 17.16 -29.74 19.27
C ASP A 491 16.24 -29.07 20.29
N VAL A 492 16.19 -27.74 20.20
CA VAL A 492 14.96 -27.00 20.48
C VAL A 492 14.14 -27.02 19.18
N ALA A 493 13.61 -28.20 18.84
CA ALA A 493 12.51 -28.35 17.89
C ALA A 493 11.25 -28.57 18.73
N GLY A 494 10.20 -27.79 18.48
CA GLY A 494 9.01 -27.77 19.32
C GLY A 494 8.31 -29.13 19.40
N ASP A 495 8.23 -29.69 20.62
CA ASP A 495 7.52 -30.92 21.04
C ASP A 495 5.97 -30.83 20.91
N GLY A 496 5.44 -30.12 19.92
CA GLY A 496 3.99 -29.94 19.70
C GLY A 496 3.35 -30.93 18.71
N ALA A 497 4.13 -31.78 18.02
CA ALA A 497 3.56 -32.79 17.13
C ALA A 497 2.96 -33.95 17.95
N THR A 498 1.67 -34.23 17.76
CA THR A 498 1.02 -35.38 18.41
C THR A 498 1.48 -36.69 17.78
N ASP A 499 1.75 -37.72 18.59
CA ASP A 499 2.14 -39.05 18.13
C ASP A 499 1.15 -39.60 17.07
N GLY A 500 1.58 -39.66 15.80
CA GLY A 500 0.81 -40.25 14.69
C GLY A 500 0.32 -39.28 13.61
N THR A 501 0.57 -37.97 13.75
CA THR A 501 0.32 -37.00 12.66
C THR A 501 1.49 -36.94 11.67
N GLY A 502 1.21 -36.55 10.43
CA GLY A 502 2.22 -36.41 9.36
C GLY A 502 1.83 -35.36 8.33
N LEU A 503 2.83 -34.72 7.72
CA LEU A 503 2.68 -33.85 6.55
C LEU A 503 3.62 -34.34 5.45
N GLU A 504 3.07 -35.02 4.45
CA GLU A 504 3.87 -35.70 3.42
C GLU A 504 3.90 -34.89 2.12
N VAL A 505 5.07 -34.75 1.50
CA VAL A 505 5.21 -34.19 0.15
C VAL A 505 4.73 -35.23 -0.87
N ALA A 506 3.53 -35.01 -1.43
CA ALA A 506 2.95 -35.87 -2.45
C ALA A 506 3.48 -35.53 -3.86
N TYR A 507 3.77 -34.27 -4.12
CA TYR A 507 4.33 -33.80 -5.40
C TYR A 507 5.20 -32.56 -5.22
N GLU A 508 6.23 -32.44 -6.05
CA GLU A 508 7.14 -31.29 -6.10
C GLU A 508 7.48 -30.96 -7.56
N GLN A 509 7.42 -29.68 -7.91
CA GLN A 509 7.78 -29.14 -9.22
C GLN A 509 8.67 -27.91 -9.06
N ALA A 510 9.75 -27.84 -9.84
CA ALA A 510 10.51 -26.61 -10.03
C ALA A 510 9.79 -25.70 -11.04
N LEU A 511 9.69 -24.41 -10.73
CA LEU A 511 8.99 -23.41 -11.54
C LEU A 511 9.95 -22.68 -12.47
N ALA A 512 9.43 -22.17 -13.58
CA ALA A 512 10.21 -21.52 -14.64
C ALA A 512 10.73 -20.11 -14.29
N GLY A 513 10.39 -19.56 -13.11
CA GLY A 513 10.83 -18.25 -12.61
C GLY A 513 10.05 -17.04 -13.15
N GLY A 514 8.93 -17.27 -13.84
CA GLY A 514 7.93 -16.23 -14.11
C GLY A 514 6.87 -16.17 -13.01
N ALA A 515 5.79 -15.40 -13.23
CA ALA A 515 4.67 -15.34 -12.29
C ALA A 515 4.12 -16.75 -12.02
N ALA A 516 3.90 -17.09 -10.75
CA ALA A 516 3.42 -18.40 -10.36
C ALA A 516 2.51 -18.32 -9.15
N SER A 517 1.58 -19.26 -9.06
CA SER A 517 0.60 -19.30 -7.98
C SER A 517 0.04 -20.71 -7.81
N VAL A 518 -0.53 -20.96 -6.63
CA VAL A 518 -1.13 -22.23 -6.25
C VAL A 518 -2.54 -22.01 -5.71
N ALA A 519 -3.40 -23.00 -5.89
CA ALA A 519 -4.72 -23.06 -5.25
C ALA A 519 -5.02 -24.50 -4.82
N ALA A 520 -5.89 -24.66 -3.83
CA ALA A 520 -6.37 -25.96 -3.37
C ALA A 520 -7.88 -25.89 -3.18
N SER A 521 -8.57 -26.99 -3.44
CA SER A 521 -9.99 -27.24 -3.18
C SER A 521 -10.19 -28.75 -2.97
N ASP A 522 -11.35 -29.19 -2.50
CA ASP A 522 -11.68 -30.59 -2.13
C ASP A 522 -10.95 -31.68 -2.96
N GLY A 523 -9.79 -32.11 -2.47
CA GLY A 523 -8.96 -33.15 -3.08
C GLY A 523 -8.19 -32.79 -4.36
N ILE A 524 -8.22 -31.52 -4.80
CA ILE A 524 -7.53 -30.99 -5.99
C ILE A 524 -6.61 -29.82 -5.61
N ALA A 525 -5.34 -29.92 -5.97
CA ALA A 525 -4.39 -28.82 -5.95
C ALA A 525 -4.05 -28.38 -7.37
N VAL A 526 -3.96 -27.08 -7.60
CA VAL A 526 -3.58 -26.48 -8.88
C VAL A 526 -2.29 -25.71 -8.72
N ILE A 527 -1.36 -25.93 -9.65
CA ILE A 527 -0.12 -25.16 -9.79
C ILE A 527 -0.20 -24.45 -11.13
N ALA A 528 0.03 -23.14 -11.16
CA ALA A 528 0.19 -22.39 -12.39
C ALA A 528 1.50 -21.61 -12.42
N GLU A 529 2.10 -21.55 -13.61
CA GLU A 529 3.33 -20.79 -13.88
C GLU A 529 3.23 -20.11 -15.25
N THR A 530 3.76 -18.90 -15.35
CA THR A 530 3.85 -18.14 -16.59
C THR A 530 5.24 -18.33 -17.19
N ALA A 531 5.29 -18.80 -18.43
CA ALA A 531 6.52 -18.97 -19.19
C ALA A 531 6.26 -18.83 -20.70
N MET A 532 7.14 -18.10 -21.38
CA MET A 532 7.14 -17.97 -22.85
C MET A 532 5.82 -17.45 -23.45
N GLY A 533 5.23 -16.38 -22.91
CA GLY A 533 3.99 -15.82 -23.45
C GLY A 533 2.71 -16.54 -23.03
N LYS A 534 2.79 -17.48 -22.09
CA LYS A 534 1.63 -18.30 -21.68
C LYS A 534 1.64 -18.62 -20.20
N THR A 535 0.46 -18.85 -19.66
CA THR A 535 0.26 -19.36 -18.31
C THR A 535 -0.13 -20.83 -18.41
N LYS A 536 0.70 -21.71 -17.87
CA LYS A 536 0.48 -23.15 -17.83
C LYS A 536 -0.06 -23.51 -16.45
N ALA A 537 -1.23 -24.13 -16.38
CA ALA A 537 -1.80 -24.65 -15.14
C ALA A 537 -1.89 -26.18 -15.19
N ALA A 538 -1.70 -26.82 -14.05
CA ALA A 538 -1.83 -28.25 -13.88
C ALA A 538 -2.54 -28.56 -12.55
N ALA A 539 -3.53 -29.44 -12.61
CA ALA A 539 -4.23 -29.95 -11.43
C ALA A 539 -3.72 -31.32 -11.02
N PHE A 540 -3.75 -31.59 -9.72
CA PHE A 540 -3.22 -32.77 -9.08
C PHE A 540 -4.16 -33.21 -7.97
N ASP A 541 -4.25 -34.53 -7.74
CA ASP A 541 -4.94 -35.04 -6.55
C ASP A 541 -4.03 -35.02 -5.31
N ALA A 542 -4.60 -35.35 -4.15
CA ALA A 542 -3.86 -35.43 -2.88
C ALA A 542 -2.74 -36.51 -2.86
N ALA A 543 -2.68 -37.40 -3.84
CA ALA A 543 -1.58 -38.35 -4.01
C ALA A 543 -0.50 -37.83 -4.98
N GLY A 544 -0.62 -36.58 -5.45
CA GLY A 544 0.29 -35.97 -6.40
C GLY A 544 0.11 -36.45 -7.84
N ALA A 545 -0.97 -37.20 -8.14
CA ALA A 545 -1.24 -37.66 -9.50
C ALA A 545 -1.79 -36.50 -10.32
N ASN A 546 -1.14 -36.20 -11.45
CA ASN A 546 -1.62 -35.18 -12.38
C ASN A 546 -2.98 -35.58 -12.98
N LEU A 547 -3.97 -34.72 -12.81
CA LEU A 547 -5.33 -34.88 -13.34
C LEU A 547 -5.44 -34.30 -14.74
N TRP A 548 -4.91 -33.09 -14.93
CA TRP A 548 -4.82 -32.42 -16.23
C TRP A 548 -3.70 -31.38 -16.24
N THR A 549 -3.34 -30.93 -17.45
CA THR A 549 -2.42 -29.81 -17.70
C THR A 549 -2.95 -29.03 -18.90
N GLN A 550 -3.02 -27.70 -18.78
CA GLN A 550 -3.49 -26.80 -19.82
C GLN A 550 -2.62 -25.55 -19.92
N GLU A 551 -2.64 -24.90 -21.08
CA GLU A 551 -1.97 -23.63 -21.33
C GLU A 551 -3.00 -22.58 -21.76
N TYR A 552 -2.89 -21.40 -21.17
CA TYR A 552 -3.72 -20.24 -21.46
C TYR A 552 -2.87 -19.14 -22.11
N ASP A 553 -3.45 -18.44 -23.08
CA ASP A 553 -2.85 -17.28 -23.75
C ASP A 553 -2.98 -16.04 -22.85
N LEU A 554 -2.16 -16.06 -21.80
CA LEU A 554 -2.08 -15.13 -20.68
C LEU A 554 -0.62 -15.02 -20.24
N GLU A 555 -0.03 -13.82 -20.29
CA GLU A 555 1.33 -13.56 -19.80
C GLU A 555 1.33 -12.42 -18.76
N PRO A 556 0.87 -12.69 -17.52
CA PRO A 556 0.86 -11.70 -16.46
C PRO A 556 2.24 -11.42 -15.85
N ALA A 557 2.40 -10.22 -15.29
CA ALA A 557 3.49 -9.89 -14.38
C ALA A 557 3.26 -10.51 -12.98
N GLU A 558 1.99 -10.58 -12.53
CA GLU A 558 1.58 -11.23 -11.29
C GLU A 558 0.38 -12.15 -11.52
N LEU A 559 0.41 -13.33 -10.90
CA LEU A 559 -0.58 -14.38 -11.10
C LEU A 559 -1.22 -14.76 -9.77
N HIS A 560 -2.55 -14.82 -9.73
CA HIS A 560 -3.28 -15.37 -8.60
C HIS A 560 -4.31 -16.41 -9.04
N LEU A 561 -4.38 -17.52 -8.32
CA LEU A 561 -5.37 -18.56 -8.53
C LEU A 561 -6.39 -18.58 -7.40
N GLN A 562 -7.62 -18.91 -7.75
CA GLN A 562 -8.70 -19.14 -6.79
C GLN A 562 -9.64 -20.21 -7.31
N ILE A 563 -10.19 -21.03 -6.42
CA ILE A 563 -11.14 -22.08 -6.81
C ILE A 563 -12.50 -21.79 -6.16
N VAL A 564 -13.55 -21.71 -6.97
CA VAL A 564 -14.92 -21.45 -6.53
C VAL A 564 -15.82 -22.54 -7.10
N GLY A 565 -16.28 -23.45 -6.23
CA GLY A 565 -16.98 -24.65 -6.67
C GLY A 565 -16.12 -25.46 -7.65
N ASN A 566 -16.59 -25.60 -8.89
CA ASN A 566 -15.88 -26.31 -9.97
C ASN A 566 -15.19 -25.37 -10.98
N VAL A 567 -14.97 -24.12 -10.62
CA VAL A 567 -14.32 -23.11 -11.47
C VAL A 567 -12.98 -22.72 -10.87
N LEU A 568 -11.93 -22.80 -11.68
CA LEU A 568 -10.62 -22.19 -11.41
C LEU A 568 -10.61 -20.78 -12.00
N LEU A 569 -10.53 -19.78 -11.14
CA LEU A 569 -10.27 -18.40 -11.53
C LEU A 569 -8.76 -18.17 -11.63
N ILE A 570 -8.37 -17.44 -12.67
CA ILE A 570 -7.00 -17.10 -13.01
C ILE A 570 -6.95 -15.59 -13.20
N ASP A 571 -6.42 -14.92 -12.19
CA ASP A 571 -6.20 -13.48 -12.20
C ASP A 571 -4.80 -13.20 -12.74
N ALA A 572 -4.77 -12.55 -13.90
CA ALA A 572 -3.58 -12.18 -14.63
C ALA A 572 -3.43 -10.65 -14.58
N LEU A 573 -2.61 -10.18 -13.65
CA LEU A 573 -2.29 -8.76 -13.47
C LEU A 573 -1.24 -8.30 -14.47
N ASP A 574 -1.44 -7.10 -15.03
CA ASP A 574 -0.55 -6.50 -16.03
C ASP A 574 -0.20 -7.50 -17.15
N SER A 575 -1.22 -8.05 -17.80
CA SER A 575 -1.06 -9.12 -18.79
C SER A 575 -0.44 -8.60 -20.09
N ALA A 576 0.80 -9.01 -20.38
CA ALA A 576 1.53 -8.62 -21.59
C ALA A 576 0.85 -9.10 -22.88
N THR A 577 0.13 -10.23 -22.85
CA THR A 577 -0.69 -10.72 -23.98
C THR A 577 -1.94 -9.88 -24.21
N ASP A 578 -2.32 -9.05 -23.24
CA ASP A 578 -3.55 -8.25 -23.24
C ASP A 578 -3.24 -6.75 -23.04
N GLU A 579 -2.12 -6.29 -23.64
CA GLU A 579 -1.73 -4.88 -23.67
C GLU A 579 -1.51 -4.24 -22.28
N GLY A 580 -1.11 -5.03 -21.28
CA GLY A 580 -0.87 -4.59 -19.91
C GLY A 580 -2.15 -4.42 -19.09
N GLN A 581 -3.28 -4.94 -19.56
CA GLN A 581 -4.53 -4.91 -18.82
C GLN A 581 -4.57 -6.00 -17.74
N ASP A 582 -5.25 -5.69 -16.65
CA ASP A 582 -5.67 -6.69 -15.68
C ASP A 582 -6.78 -7.56 -16.26
N MET A 583 -6.52 -8.86 -16.31
CA MET A 583 -7.41 -9.84 -16.91
C MET A 583 -7.85 -10.86 -15.87
N ARG A 584 -9.12 -11.26 -15.94
CA ARG A 584 -9.61 -12.45 -15.27
C ARG A 584 -9.99 -13.49 -16.32
N ALA A 585 -9.52 -14.71 -16.11
CA ALA A 585 -9.96 -15.88 -16.84
C ALA A 585 -10.55 -16.92 -15.90
N ALA A 586 -11.38 -17.78 -16.45
CA ALA A 586 -11.95 -18.93 -15.76
C ALA A 586 -11.70 -20.20 -16.56
N ALA A 587 -11.47 -21.29 -15.85
CA ALA A 587 -11.33 -22.63 -16.40
C ALA A 587 -12.15 -23.64 -15.56
N SER A 588 -12.58 -24.72 -16.20
CA SER A 588 -13.17 -25.87 -15.51
C SER A 588 -12.13 -26.52 -14.60
N LEU A 589 -12.42 -26.68 -13.31
CA LEU A 589 -11.51 -27.35 -12.38
C LEU A 589 -11.34 -28.84 -12.69
N ASP A 590 -12.36 -29.50 -13.24
CA ASP A 590 -12.30 -30.93 -13.60
C ASP A 590 -11.41 -31.23 -14.80
N THR A 591 -11.35 -30.32 -15.77
CA THR A 591 -10.74 -30.58 -17.09
C THR A 591 -9.63 -29.58 -17.47
N GLY A 592 -9.53 -28.47 -16.75
CA GLY A 592 -8.73 -27.30 -17.10
C GLY A 592 -9.23 -26.55 -18.34
N GLU A 593 -10.34 -26.98 -18.95
CA GLU A 593 -10.86 -26.36 -20.17
C GLU A 593 -11.21 -24.90 -19.90
N PHE A 594 -10.65 -24.01 -20.72
CA PHE A 594 -10.89 -22.58 -20.64
C PHE A 594 -12.37 -22.27 -20.88
N LEU A 595 -12.96 -21.52 -19.96
CA LEU A 595 -14.37 -21.11 -20.01
C LEU A 595 -14.49 -19.73 -20.64
N TRP A 596 -13.82 -18.73 -20.08
CA TRP A 596 -13.85 -17.35 -20.55
C TRP A 596 -12.63 -16.55 -20.07
N LYS A 597 -12.40 -15.40 -20.70
CA LYS A 597 -11.45 -14.35 -20.29
C LYS A 597 -12.06 -12.99 -20.59
N GLN A 598 -11.93 -12.05 -19.66
CA GLN A 598 -12.34 -10.67 -19.85
C GLN A 598 -11.46 -9.70 -19.06
N PRO A 599 -11.37 -8.43 -19.48
CA PRO A 599 -10.76 -7.37 -18.67
C PRO A 599 -11.45 -7.28 -17.31
N TRP A 600 -10.65 -7.10 -16.25
CA TRP A 600 -11.13 -7.01 -14.87
C TRP A 600 -10.74 -5.68 -14.22
N ILE A 601 -10.88 -4.59 -14.98
CA ILE A 601 -10.60 -3.22 -14.55
C ILE A 601 -11.78 -2.63 -13.77
N ASP A 602 -11.49 -1.79 -12.78
CA ASP A 602 -12.48 -1.04 -11.97
C ASP A 602 -13.53 -1.94 -11.28
N ARG A 603 -13.19 -3.20 -11.06
CA ARG A 603 -14.04 -4.23 -10.46
C ARG A 603 -13.38 -4.76 -9.19
N SER A 604 -14.08 -4.59 -8.08
CA SER A 604 -13.71 -5.15 -6.78
C SER A 604 -14.61 -6.34 -6.49
N ASP A 605 -14.00 -7.50 -6.26
CA ASP A 605 -14.73 -8.69 -5.85
C ASP A 605 -15.26 -8.48 -4.43
N VAL A 606 -16.58 -8.63 -4.27
CA VAL A 606 -17.23 -8.49 -2.98
C VAL A 606 -17.38 -9.87 -2.35
N ALA A 607 -18.05 -10.82 -3.02
CA ALA A 607 -18.37 -12.13 -2.45
C ALA A 607 -18.71 -13.20 -3.48
N PHE A 608 -18.59 -14.48 -3.13
CA PHE A 608 -19.16 -15.54 -3.97
C PHE A 608 -20.60 -15.86 -3.55
N TYR A 609 -21.54 -15.82 -4.49
CA TYR A 609 -22.92 -16.30 -4.34
C TYR A 609 -23.02 -17.70 -4.94
N GLY A 610 -22.85 -18.76 -4.14
CA GLY A 610 -22.71 -20.11 -4.70
C GLY A 610 -21.54 -20.20 -5.68
N THR A 611 -21.83 -20.40 -6.98
CA THR A 611 -20.83 -20.37 -8.07
C THR A 611 -20.76 -19.05 -8.84
N ASP A 612 -21.41 -18.01 -8.34
CA ASP A 612 -21.42 -16.67 -8.92
C ASP A 612 -20.57 -15.74 -8.07
N LEU A 613 -20.26 -14.56 -8.60
CA LEU A 613 -19.48 -13.53 -7.92
C LEU A 613 -20.27 -12.22 -7.89
N LEU A 614 -20.40 -11.65 -6.69
CA LEU A 614 -20.81 -10.27 -6.49
C LEU A 614 -19.59 -9.37 -6.63
N VAL A 615 -19.73 -8.35 -7.46
CA VAL A 615 -18.69 -7.39 -7.83
C VAL A 615 -19.23 -5.98 -7.61
N GLU A 616 -18.39 -5.16 -7.04
CA GLU A 616 -18.55 -3.72 -7.01
C GLU A 616 -17.79 -3.11 -8.17
N GLN A 617 -18.46 -2.32 -9.00
CA GLN A 617 -17.82 -1.55 -10.06
C GLN A 617 -17.69 -0.10 -9.62
N ARG A 618 -16.47 0.44 -9.68
CA ARG A 618 -16.14 1.85 -9.36
C ARG A 618 -15.57 2.57 -10.58
N THR A 619 -16.41 3.17 -11.41
CA THR A 619 -15.97 3.87 -12.63
C THR A 619 -16.14 5.38 -12.49
N GLY A 620 -15.41 5.98 -11.55
CA GLY A 620 -15.52 7.42 -11.26
C GLY A 620 -16.88 7.81 -10.68
N PHE A 621 -17.36 9.01 -11.01
CA PHE A 621 -18.53 9.63 -10.35
C PHE A 621 -19.91 9.15 -10.84
N ASP A 622 -20.04 8.57 -12.04
CA ASP A 622 -21.36 8.46 -12.70
C ASP A 622 -21.89 7.03 -12.93
N ASP A 623 -21.10 5.98 -12.69
CA ASP A 623 -21.43 4.61 -13.15
C ASP A 623 -21.19 3.50 -12.12
N ASN A 624 -21.15 3.85 -10.83
CA ASN A 624 -20.98 2.88 -9.75
C ASN A 624 -22.12 1.86 -9.71
N ALA A 625 -21.77 0.58 -9.53
CA ALA A 625 -22.76 -0.50 -9.60
C ALA A 625 -22.41 -1.72 -8.77
N ALA A 626 -23.44 -2.35 -8.21
CA ALA A 626 -23.41 -3.73 -7.76
C ALA A 626 -23.71 -4.66 -8.95
N ILE A 627 -22.91 -5.70 -9.15
CA ILE A 627 -23.02 -6.64 -10.25
C ILE A 627 -22.97 -8.06 -9.69
N ARG A 628 -23.80 -8.95 -10.20
CA ARG A 628 -23.63 -10.40 -10.02
C ARG A 628 -23.20 -11.02 -11.33
N ILE A 629 -22.15 -11.82 -11.30
CA ILE A 629 -21.51 -12.44 -12.46
C ILE A 629 -21.53 -13.96 -12.29
N ASP A 630 -21.98 -14.68 -13.32
CA ASP A 630 -21.90 -16.15 -13.37
C ASP A 630 -20.45 -16.55 -13.65
N LEU A 631 -19.78 -17.28 -12.75
CA LEU A 631 -18.37 -17.62 -12.94
C LEU A 631 -18.15 -18.73 -13.98
N GLN A 632 -19.18 -19.48 -14.39
CA GLN A 632 -19.04 -20.47 -15.45
C GLN A 632 -19.08 -19.83 -16.84
N THR A 633 -19.88 -18.77 -17.02
CA THR A 633 -20.03 -18.11 -18.33
C THR A 633 -19.31 -16.77 -18.44
N GLY A 634 -19.06 -16.10 -17.32
CA GLY A 634 -18.53 -14.74 -17.25
C GLY A 634 -19.58 -13.65 -17.49
N ASP A 635 -20.85 -14.04 -17.67
CA ASP A 635 -21.94 -13.12 -17.97
C ASP A 635 -22.46 -12.43 -16.71
N GLU A 636 -22.89 -11.17 -16.86
CA GLU A 636 -23.63 -10.47 -15.82
C GLU A 636 -25.03 -11.08 -15.65
N VAL A 637 -25.30 -11.67 -14.48
CA VAL A 637 -26.62 -12.16 -14.07
C VAL A 637 -27.55 -10.97 -13.84
N TRP A 638 -27.05 -9.96 -13.14
CA TRP A 638 -27.71 -8.66 -12.99
C TRP A 638 -26.68 -7.56 -12.69
N LYS A 639 -27.04 -6.32 -13.04
CA LYS A 639 -26.30 -5.10 -12.69
C LYS A 639 -27.29 -4.06 -12.16
N LYS A 640 -26.98 -3.43 -11.03
CA LYS A 640 -27.77 -2.37 -10.39
C LYS A 640 -26.87 -1.20 -10.08
N GLN A 641 -27.32 -0.01 -10.47
CA GLN A 641 -26.61 1.22 -10.13
C GLN A 641 -26.65 1.44 -8.61
N GLY A 642 -25.49 1.76 -8.05
CA GLY A 642 -25.30 2.16 -6.66
C GLY A 642 -25.43 3.67 -6.47
N PRO A 643 -25.25 4.18 -5.23
CA PRO A 643 -25.11 5.60 -4.96
C PRO A 643 -23.82 6.18 -5.60
N GLU A 644 -23.71 7.52 -5.61
CA GLU A 644 -22.57 8.23 -6.21
C GLU A 644 -21.23 7.79 -5.59
N ASP A 645 -21.21 7.51 -4.29
CA ASP A 645 -20.14 6.84 -3.58
C ASP A 645 -20.64 5.48 -3.08
N LEU A 646 -20.60 4.47 -3.96
CA LEU A 646 -20.95 3.11 -3.59
C LEU A 646 -19.84 2.54 -2.70
N PHE A 647 -20.20 2.14 -1.48
CA PHE A 647 -19.35 1.33 -0.62
C PHE A 647 -20.09 0.03 -0.32
N ILE A 648 -19.73 -1.04 -1.03
CA ILE A 648 -20.11 -2.39 -0.59
C ILE A 648 -19.00 -2.89 0.35
N ILE A 649 -17.72 -2.72 -0.03
CA ILE A 649 -16.50 -3.07 0.72
C ILE A 649 -15.36 -2.16 0.21
N ASP A 650 -14.46 -1.66 1.07
CA ASP A 650 -13.22 -1.00 0.63
C ASP A 650 -12.04 -1.98 0.51
N GLU A 651 -11.37 -1.94 -0.63
CA GLU A 651 -10.04 -2.49 -0.94
C GLU A 651 -9.68 -4.00 -0.92
N PHE A 652 -9.10 -4.38 -2.07
CA PHE A 652 -8.43 -5.61 -2.52
C PHE A 652 -9.24 -6.91 -2.69
N ARG A 653 -8.96 -7.54 -3.84
CA ARG A 653 -9.52 -8.80 -4.35
C ARG A 653 -9.55 -9.87 -3.26
N ILE A 654 -10.70 -10.55 -3.12
CA ILE A 654 -10.87 -11.72 -2.26
C ILE A 654 -9.79 -12.76 -2.59
N ARG A 655 -8.74 -12.86 -1.79
CA ARG A 655 -7.85 -14.03 -1.85
C ARG A 655 -8.51 -15.16 -1.06
N ALA A 656 -8.99 -16.14 -1.81
CA ALA A 656 -9.78 -17.29 -1.39
C ALA A 656 -11.12 -16.93 -0.66
N GLU A 657 -12.27 -17.29 -1.26
CA GLU A 657 -13.35 -18.17 -0.78
C GLU A 657 -14.26 -17.73 0.38
N ALA A 658 -14.67 -16.47 0.42
CA ALA A 658 -15.97 -16.15 1.03
C ALA A 658 -17.11 -16.77 0.20
N VAL A 659 -17.42 -18.06 0.41
CA VAL A 659 -18.48 -18.79 -0.32
C VAL A 659 -19.80 -18.68 0.42
N TRP A 660 -20.79 -18.08 -0.24
CA TRP A 660 -22.16 -17.97 0.26
C TRP A 660 -22.93 -19.25 -0.08
N ASN A 661 -23.46 -19.88 0.96
CA ASN A 661 -24.20 -21.14 0.86
C ASN A 661 -25.69 -20.87 0.58
N ASP A 662 -26.32 -21.62 -0.32
CA ASP A 662 -27.69 -21.39 -0.82
C ASP A 662 -28.83 -21.78 0.16
N GLY A 663 -28.49 -21.87 1.45
CA GLY A 663 -29.44 -22.16 2.53
C GLY A 663 -29.46 -23.61 3.03
N ALA A 664 -28.45 -24.43 2.74
CA ALA A 664 -28.33 -25.78 3.28
C ALA A 664 -27.03 -25.96 4.11
N GLU A 665 -27.17 -25.85 5.44
CA GLU A 665 -26.21 -26.30 6.47
C GLU A 665 -24.77 -25.73 6.42
N TYR A 666 -24.44 -24.94 7.46
CA TYR A 666 -23.13 -24.36 7.83
C TYR A 666 -22.67 -23.10 7.07
N ALA A 667 -22.43 -22.04 7.86
CA ALA A 667 -21.64 -20.87 7.50
C ALA A 667 -20.23 -21.10 8.06
N GLY A 668 -19.21 -21.17 7.22
CA GLY A 668 -17.88 -21.58 7.68
C GLY A 668 -16.76 -21.13 6.75
N ALA A 669 -15.74 -20.56 7.39
CA ALA A 669 -14.41 -20.17 6.90
C ALA A 669 -14.35 -19.03 5.85
N VAL A 670 -13.89 -17.86 6.32
CA VAL A 670 -13.42 -16.73 5.50
C VAL A 670 -11.91 -16.94 5.27
N PRO A 671 -11.44 -17.02 4.03
CA PRO A 671 -10.01 -17.13 3.77
C PRO A 671 -9.29 -15.77 3.71
N PRO A 672 -7.95 -15.82 3.71
CA PRO A 672 -7.08 -14.74 4.14
C PRO A 672 -6.56 -13.90 2.96
N ASN A 673 -6.30 -12.63 3.27
CA ASN A 673 -5.57 -11.64 2.48
C ASN A 673 -6.43 -10.64 1.68
N SER A 674 -7.00 -9.67 2.39
CA SER A 674 -7.06 -8.27 1.94
C SER A 674 -7.03 -7.36 3.18
N TYR A 675 -6.24 -6.28 3.12
CA TYR A 675 -6.27 -5.24 4.14
C TYR A 675 -7.67 -4.65 4.23
N SER A 676 -8.20 -4.65 5.44
CA SER A 676 -9.45 -4.06 5.89
C SER A 676 -10.75 -4.68 5.32
N LEU A 677 -11.49 -5.49 6.09
CA LEU A 677 -12.56 -5.03 6.99
C LEU A 677 -13.90 -4.64 6.35
N TYR A 678 -14.50 -5.45 5.46
CA TYR A 678 -15.92 -5.21 5.14
C TYR A 678 -16.66 -6.51 4.91
N ASP A 679 -16.95 -7.24 5.98
CA ASP A 679 -17.71 -8.48 5.90
C ASP A 679 -19.20 -8.18 5.70
N ASN A 680 -19.58 -7.63 4.55
CA ASN A 680 -20.96 -7.34 4.16
C ASN A 680 -21.78 -8.64 3.86
N LEU A 681 -21.30 -9.82 4.28
CA LEU A 681 -21.52 -11.08 3.54
C LEU A 681 -22.01 -12.26 4.36
N ALA A 682 -22.34 -12.04 5.62
CA ALA A 682 -22.87 -13.08 6.47
C ALA A 682 -24.41 -13.04 6.56
N VAL A 683 -25.07 -12.43 5.55
CA VAL A 683 -26.52 -12.51 5.31
C VAL A 683 -26.80 -13.24 4.00
N ALA A 684 -27.22 -14.50 4.13
CA ALA A 684 -27.38 -15.52 3.10
C ALA A 684 -28.44 -15.22 2.00
N ASN A 685 -28.93 -13.99 1.82
CA ASN A 685 -29.81 -13.61 0.70
C ASN A 685 -29.79 -12.11 0.35
N ARG A 686 -28.87 -11.30 0.89
CA ARG A 686 -28.91 -9.84 0.73
C ARG A 686 -27.57 -9.21 0.44
N VAL A 687 -27.61 -8.07 -0.24
CA VAL A 687 -26.49 -7.15 -0.45
C VAL A 687 -26.87 -5.80 0.15
N VAL A 688 -25.95 -5.13 0.84
CA VAL A 688 -26.19 -3.81 1.41
C VAL A 688 -25.29 -2.81 0.69
N ASP A 689 -25.90 -1.92 -0.08
CA ASP A 689 -25.24 -0.79 -0.69
C ASP A 689 -25.27 0.36 0.33
N LEU A 690 -24.12 0.77 0.87
CA LEU A 690 -24.03 1.91 1.77
C LEU A 690 -23.67 3.17 0.97
N ASP A 691 -24.36 4.26 1.27
CA ASP A 691 -23.99 5.62 0.90
C ASP A 691 -23.36 6.29 2.14
N PRO A 692 -22.02 6.44 2.17
CA PRO A 692 -21.31 6.96 3.34
C PRO A 692 -21.55 8.45 3.56
N ASP A 693 -21.89 9.19 2.51
CA ASP A 693 -22.04 10.64 2.53
C ASP A 693 -23.42 11.03 3.06
N GLU A 694 -24.44 10.30 2.64
CA GLU A 694 -25.80 10.49 3.13
C GLU A 694 -26.07 9.72 4.44
N GLY A 695 -25.24 8.72 4.76
CA GLY A 695 -25.48 7.81 5.87
C GLY A 695 -26.75 6.99 5.65
N THR A 696 -27.00 6.60 4.41
CA THR A 696 -28.16 5.80 3.98
C THR A 696 -27.71 4.48 3.38
N ALA A 697 -28.62 3.51 3.29
CA ALA A 697 -28.33 2.25 2.63
C ALA A 697 -29.51 1.73 1.83
N VAL A 698 -29.21 0.91 0.83
CA VAL A 698 -30.18 0.11 0.08
C VAL A 698 -29.84 -1.36 0.30
N VAL A 699 -30.78 -2.11 0.88
CA VAL A 699 -30.68 -3.56 1.01
C VAL A 699 -31.34 -4.21 -0.18
N ARG A 700 -30.60 -5.03 -0.91
CA ARG A 700 -31.04 -5.72 -2.13
C ARG A 700 -31.15 -7.22 -1.92
N ASP A 701 -32.03 -7.85 -2.68
CA ASP A 701 -32.06 -9.30 -2.84
C ASP A 701 -30.86 -9.73 -3.70
N ALA A 702 -30.01 -10.60 -3.17
CA ALA A 702 -28.81 -11.03 -3.88
C ALA A 702 -29.14 -11.89 -5.13
N ALA A 703 -30.32 -12.50 -5.19
CA ALA A 703 -30.72 -13.34 -6.31
C ALA A 703 -30.98 -12.53 -7.59
N ASP A 704 -31.66 -11.38 -7.49
CA ASP A 704 -32.10 -10.60 -8.66
C ASP A 704 -31.75 -9.09 -8.59
N GLY A 705 -31.11 -8.65 -7.50
CA GLY A 705 -30.71 -7.27 -7.24
C GLY A 705 -31.89 -6.34 -6.93
N ALA A 706 -33.10 -6.85 -6.69
CA ALA A 706 -34.26 -6.03 -6.36
C ALA A 706 -34.05 -5.35 -4.99
N SER A 707 -34.40 -4.06 -4.89
CA SER A 707 -34.42 -3.38 -3.59
C SER A 707 -35.48 -4.01 -2.69
N LEU A 708 -35.06 -4.44 -1.50
CA LEU A 708 -35.90 -4.99 -0.44
C LEU A 708 -36.32 -3.87 0.54
N THR A 709 -35.36 -3.02 0.93
CA THR A 709 -35.58 -1.86 1.80
C THR A 709 -34.49 -0.80 1.57
N ASP A 710 -34.79 0.45 1.91
CA ASP A 710 -33.86 1.58 1.85
C ASP A 710 -34.16 2.57 2.99
N GLY A 711 -33.14 3.33 3.41
CA GLY A 711 -33.29 4.30 4.51
C GLY A 711 -31.98 4.64 5.22
N ASP A 712 -32.09 5.34 6.34
CA ASP A 712 -30.94 5.77 7.14
C ASP A 712 -30.20 4.56 7.73
N LEU A 713 -28.88 4.51 7.55
CA LEU A 713 -27.98 3.56 8.18
C LEU A 713 -26.73 4.31 8.66
N PRO A 714 -26.78 4.92 9.86
CA PRO A 714 -25.75 5.85 10.34
C PRO A 714 -24.54 5.12 10.94
N ILE A 715 -24.01 4.14 10.21
CA ILE A 715 -22.78 3.42 10.54
C ILE A 715 -21.59 4.07 9.83
N ASP A 716 -20.42 3.90 10.43
CA ASP A 716 -19.14 4.22 9.84
C ASP A 716 -18.91 3.28 8.66
N SER A 717 -18.73 3.83 7.46
CA SER A 717 -18.53 3.07 6.23
C SER A 717 -17.27 2.21 6.25
N TYR A 718 -16.33 2.52 7.14
CA TYR A 718 -15.06 1.82 7.29
C TYR A 718 -15.10 0.66 8.31
N LEU A 719 -16.13 0.58 9.16
CA LEU A 719 -16.12 -0.27 10.37
C LEU A 719 -17.44 -1.00 10.61
N TRP A 720 -17.82 -1.90 9.71
CA TRP A 720 -19.08 -2.63 9.78
C TRP A 720 -19.08 -3.98 9.03
N THR A 721 -20.11 -4.78 9.30
CA THR A 721 -20.38 -6.09 8.70
C THR A 721 -21.88 -6.31 8.58
N ALA A 722 -22.34 -7.06 7.58
CA ALA A 722 -23.70 -7.58 7.54
C ALA A 722 -23.70 -9.04 8.02
N PHE A 723 -24.32 -9.31 9.17
CA PHE A 723 -24.36 -10.64 9.78
C PHE A 723 -25.66 -10.89 10.54
N ASP A 724 -26.14 -12.13 10.50
CA ASP A 724 -27.32 -12.57 11.26
C ASP A 724 -28.61 -11.77 10.96
N GLY A 725 -28.70 -11.24 9.74
CA GLY A 725 -29.82 -10.39 9.30
C GLY A 725 -29.71 -8.94 9.75
N LEU A 726 -28.56 -8.51 10.26
CA LEU A 726 -28.29 -7.14 10.69
C LEU A 726 -27.11 -6.53 9.94
N ALA A 727 -27.11 -5.21 9.76
CA ALA A 727 -25.90 -4.42 9.56
C ALA A 727 -25.34 -4.02 10.94
N ILE A 728 -24.16 -4.51 11.29
CA ILE A 728 -23.53 -4.33 12.59
C ILE A 728 -22.23 -3.55 12.39
N GLY A 729 -22.08 -2.41 13.05
CA GLY A 729 -20.90 -1.58 12.87
C GLY A 729 -20.75 -0.48 13.90
N LYS A 730 -19.62 0.20 13.85
CA LYS A 730 -19.41 1.44 14.58
C LYS A 730 -20.40 2.48 14.05
N VAL A 731 -21.09 3.19 14.94
CA VAL A 731 -21.94 4.32 14.58
C VAL A 731 -21.04 5.47 14.11
N ALA A 732 -21.41 6.12 13.00
CA ALA A 732 -20.64 7.22 12.43
C ALA A 732 -20.44 8.34 13.46
N GLU A 733 -19.31 9.04 13.39
CA GLU A 733 -18.97 10.14 14.31
C GLU A 733 -20.04 11.26 14.27
N ALA A 734 -20.64 11.50 13.11
CA ALA A 734 -21.73 12.48 12.96
C ALA A 734 -22.97 12.12 13.80
N ALA A 735 -23.27 10.82 13.93
CA ALA A 735 -24.39 10.30 14.70
C ALA A 735 -24.03 10.05 16.18
N SER A 736 -22.73 9.89 16.50
CA SER A 736 -22.24 9.64 17.87
C SER A 736 -21.02 10.50 18.28
N PRO A 737 -21.11 11.84 18.30
CA PRO A 737 -19.93 12.70 18.48
C PRO A 737 -19.18 12.46 19.80
N GLY A 738 -17.87 12.21 19.70
CA GLY A 738 -16.95 12.04 20.83
C GLY A 738 -17.14 10.74 21.61
N ARG A 739 -17.84 9.75 21.03
CA ARG A 739 -18.09 8.46 21.68
C ARG A 739 -18.17 7.33 20.67
N ALA A 740 -17.29 6.34 20.78
CA ALA A 740 -17.44 5.10 20.03
C ALA A 740 -18.70 4.34 20.49
N VAL A 741 -19.56 3.97 19.54
CA VAL A 741 -20.76 3.16 19.76
C VAL A 741 -20.75 2.04 18.72
N LEU A 742 -20.92 0.79 19.15
CA LEU A 742 -21.20 -0.34 18.26
C LEU A 742 -22.71 -0.54 18.19
N ALA A 743 -23.30 -0.68 17.02
CA ALA A 743 -24.75 -0.85 16.88
C ALA A 743 -25.10 -1.87 15.80
N GLY A 744 -26.25 -2.53 15.96
CA GLY A 744 -26.84 -3.44 15.00
C GLY A 744 -28.17 -2.90 14.47
N TYR A 745 -28.32 -2.85 13.16
CA TYR A 745 -29.50 -2.38 12.44
C TYR A 745 -30.12 -3.53 11.65
N SER A 746 -31.44 -3.68 11.71
CA SER A 746 -32.17 -4.73 11.00
C SER A 746 -32.09 -4.56 9.50
N LEU A 747 -31.72 -5.58 8.73
CA LEU A 747 -31.74 -5.49 7.27
C LEU A 747 -33.15 -5.59 6.67
N ASP A 748 -34.19 -5.85 7.47
CA ASP A 748 -35.57 -5.86 7.02
C ASP A 748 -36.16 -4.45 6.88
N ASP A 749 -35.74 -3.52 7.74
CA ASP A 749 -36.32 -2.18 7.83
C ASP A 749 -35.31 -1.07 8.20
N LEU A 750 -34.02 -1.40 8.29
CA LEU A 750 -32.90 -0.53 8.71
C LEU A 750 -33.10 0.08 10.11
N GLY A 751 -34.00 -0.47 10.92
CA GLY A 751 -34.22 -0.03 12.29
C GLY A 751 -33.10 -0.48 13.23
N GLU A 752 -32.62 0.42 14.11
CA GLU A 752 -31.69 0.06 15.19
C GLU A 752 -32.31 -1.01 16.10
N VAL A 753 -31.62 -2.15 16.25
CA VAL A 753 -32.02 -3.28 17.10
C VAL A 753 -31.36 -3.16 18.47
N TRP A 754 -30.08 -2.82 18.49
CA TRP A 754 -29.29 -2.65 19.70
C TRP A 754 -28.12 -1.69 19.46
N ASN A 755 -27.64 -1.06 20.54
CA ASN A 755 -26.40 -0.29 20.54
C ASN A 755 -25.64 -0.48 21.86
N VAL A 756 -24.31 -0.40 21.78
CA VAL A 756 -23.37 -0.58 22.87
C VAL A 756 -22.41 0.61 22.88
N PRO A 757 -22.64 1.60 23.76
CA PRO A 757 -21.74 2.75 23.88
C PRO A 757 -20.50 2.40 24.70
N PHE A 758 -19.32 2.74 24.18
CA PHE A 758 -18.07 2.65 24.93
C PHE A 758 -17.83 3.90 25.80
N ASP A 759 -16.96 3.78 26.79
CA ASP A 759 -16.54 4.91 27.61
C ASP A 759 -15.68 5.89 26.80
N ALA A 760 -15.62 7.14 27.26
CA ALA A 760 -14.83 8.17 26.59
C ALA A 760 -13.34 7.77 26.52
N GLY A 761 -12.74 7.97 25.34
CA GLY A 761 -11.34 7.60 25.06
C GLY A 761 -11.18 6.22 24.41
N TYR A 762 -12.24 5.41 24.35
CA TYR A 762 -12.24 4.21 23.53
C TYR A 762 -12.53 4.52 22.06
N ALA A 763 -11.84 3.82 21.17
CA ALA A 763 -12.11 3.74 19.75
C ALA A 763 -12.39 2.28 19.35
N ILE A 764 -13.27 2.08 18.38
CA ILE A 764 -13.46 0.79 17.71
C ILE A 764 -12.56 0.83 16.48
N ILE A 765 -11.70 -0.16 16.35
CA ILE A 765 -10.72 -0.27 15.25
C ILE A 765 -11.06 -1.41 14.30
N ASN A 766 -11.87 -2.38 14.74
CA ASN A 766 -12.30 -3.51 13.92
C ASN A 766 -13.65 -4.06 14.37
N VAL A 767 -14.46 -4.56 13.44
CA VAL A 767 -15.76 -5.19 13.67
C VAL A 767 -15.95 -6.32 12.65
N LYS A 768 -16.01 -7.58 13.10
CA LYS A 768 -16.21 -8.75 12.22
C LYS A 768 -17.02 -9.85 12.91
N PRO A 769 -17.74 -10.70 12.18
CA PRO A 769 -18.24 -11.96 12.72
C PRO A 769 -17.08 -12.78 13.29
N CYS A 770 -17.31 -13.43 14.42
CA CYS A 770 -16.29 -14.24 15.09
C CYS A 770 -16.87 -15.54 15.63
N GLY A 771 -17.96 -16.01 15.04
CA GLY A 771 -18.56 -17.29 15.37
C GLY A 771 -20.07 -17.30 15.21
N PRO A 772 -20.70 -18.45 15.47
CA PRO A 772 -22.15 -18.59 15.40
C PRO A 772 -22.83 -17.60 16.36
N GLN A 773 -23.58 -16.65 15.79
CA GLN A 773 -24.29 -15.61 16.55
C GLN A 773 -23.38 -14.67 17.35
N LEU A 774 -22.12 -14.50 16.92
CA LEU A 774 -21.17 -13.61 17.56
C LEU A 774 -20.55 -12.62 16.58
N VAL A 775 -20.54 -11.36 16.99
CA VAL A 775 -19.78 -10.29 16.35
C VAL A 775 -18.71 -9.81 17.32
N CYS A 776 -17.47 -9.75 16.87
CA CYS A 776 -16.35 -9.26 17.64
C CYS A 776 -15.99 -7.85 17.21
N ALA A 777 -15.55 -7.06 18.18
CA ALA A 777 -14.96 -5.76 17.94
C ALA A 777 -13.60 -5.66 18.65
N ALA A 778 -12.58 -5.22 17.91
CA ALA A 778 -11.33 -4.80 18.52
C ALA A 778 -11.48 -3.34 18.95
N VAL A 779 -11.11 -3.05 20.19
CA VAL A 779 -11.26 -1.73 20.78
C VAL A 779 -9.98 -1.31 21.49
N GLU A 780 -9.61 -0.05 21.28
CA GLU A 780 -8.43 0.55 21.90
C GLU A 780 -8.83 1.72 22.78
N ASN A 781 -8.01 2.01 23.80
CA ASN A 781 -8.05 3.25 24.56
C ASN A 781 -6.63 3.82 24.66
N SER A 782 -6.28 4.70 23.73
CA SER A 782 -4.94 5.27 23.61
C SER A 782 -4.54 6.11 24.85
N GLY A 783 -5.51 6.60 25.62
CA GLY A 783 -5.25 7.34 26.86
C GLY A 783 -4.90 6.44 28.06
N ALA A 784 -5.27 5.16 28.00
CA ALA A 784 -5.08 4.19 29.07
C ALA A 784 -4.13 3.04 28.69
N GLU A 785 -3.63 3.00 27.44
CA GLU A 785 -2.83 1.91 26.88
C GLU A 785 -3.55 0.55 27.02
N VAL A 786 -4.87 0.54 26.80
CA VAL A 786 -5.70 -0.68 26.88
C VAL A 786 -6.13 -1.09 25.48
N TYR A 787 -5.86 -2.34 25.12
CA TYR A 787 -6.26 -2.99 23.88
C TYR A 787 -6.99 -4.28 24.23
N LYS A 788 -8.13 -4.51 23.60
CA LYS A 788 -8.92 -5.72 23.83
C LYS A 788 -9.81 -6.06 22.66
N THR A 789 -10.12 -7.34 22.56
CA THR A 789 -11.14 -7.87 21.65
C THR A 789 -12.36 -8.30 22.46
N VAL A 790 -13.53 -7.79 22.08
CA VAL A 790 -14.81 -8.05 22.76
C VAL A 790 -15.78 -8.74 21.83
N ALA A 791 -16.47 -9.77 22.30
CA ALA A 791 -17.51 -10.45 21.53
C ALA A 791 -18.89 -10.12 22.07
N TYR A 792 -19.78 -9.73 21.16
CA TYR A 792 -21.18 -9.48 21.44
C TYR A 792 -22.05 -10.51 20.73
N ASP A 793 -23.16 -10.86 21.37
CA ASP A 793 -24.24 -11.59 20.72
C ASP A 793 -24.79 -10.74 19.59
N SER A 794 -24.69 -11.24 18.36
CA SER A 794 -25.02 -10.48 17.15
C SER A 794 -26.46 -9.97 17.16
N ARG A 795 -27.40 -10.65 17.82
CA ARG A 795 -28.83 -10.30 17.80
C ARG A 795 -29.26 -9.37 18.93
N THR A 796 -28.58 -9.43 20.06
CA THR A 796 -28.99 -8.71 21.28
C THR A 796 -28.04 -7.61 21.72
N GLY A 797 -26.79 -7.61 21.22
CA GLY A 797 -25.74 -6.71 21.68
C GLY A 797 -25.24 -7.03 23.10
N GLU A 798 -25.56 -8.20 23.64
CA GLU A 798 -25.09 -8.64 24.97
C GLU A 798 -23.61 -9.07 24.89
N LEU A 799 -22.76 -8.52 25.76
CA LEU A 799 -21.35 -8.93 25.87
C LEU A 799 -21.27 -10.40 26.29
N ARG A 800 -20.53 -11.21 25.51
CA ARG A 800 -20.36 -12.65 25.73
C ARG A 800 -19.04 -12.97 26.39
N TRP A 801 -17.97 -12.37 25.88
CA TRP A 801 -16.63 -12.49 26.45
C TRP A 801 -15.77 -11.32 26.01
N GLU A 802 -14.66 -11.16 26.70
CA GLU A 802 -13.65 -10.14 26.49
C GLU A 802 -12.28 -10.81 26.62
N LEU A 803 -11.40 -10.52 25.66
CA LEU A 803 -10.00 -10.94 25.66
C LEU A 803 -9.13 -9.70 25.77
N ASP A 804 -8.28 -9.67 26.79
CA ASP A 804 -7.21 -8.68 26.88
C ASP A 804 -6.19 -8.97 25.77
N SER A 805 -5.82 -7.93 25.01
CA SER A 805 -4.81 -8.06 23.95
C SER A 805 -3.41 -8.25 24.55
N THR A 806 -2.54 -8.90 23.80
CA THR A 806 -1.21 -9.33 24.22
C THR A 806 -0.11 -8.31 23.96
N ASP A 807 -0.29 -7.37 23.04
CA ASP A 807 0.66 -6.31 22.74
C ASP A 807 -0.05 -5.07 22.13
N TRP A 808 0.49 -3.88 22.41
CA TRP A 808 -0.02 -2.57 21.98
C TRP A 808 0.43 -2.20 20.57
N SER A 809 1.27 -3.02 19.94
CA SER A 809 1.98 -2.68 18.70
C SER A 809 1.41 -3.32 17.43
N THR A 810 0.40 -4.18 17.58
CA THR A 810 -0.17 -5.07 16.57
C THR A 810 -1.70 -4.93 16.55
N GLU A 811 -2.32 -5.01 15.38
CA GLU A 811 -3.78 -5.01 15.26
C GLU A 811 -4.28 -6.44 15.58
N ASP A 812 -5.09 -6.59 16.64
CA ASP A 812 -5.76 -7.87 16.95
C ASP A 812 -6.59 -8.32 15.74
N ASN A 813 -6.36 -9.55 15.27
CA ASN A 813 -7.12 -10.17 14.21
C ASN A 813 -7.47 -11.62 14.53
N TRP A 814 -8.48 -12.14 13.84
CA TRP A 814 -8.97 -13.50 14.05
C TRP A 814 -9.50 -14.12 12.76
N TYR A 815 -9.27 -15.43 12.61
CA TYR A 815 -9.92 -16.27 11.61
C TYR A 815 -10.95 -17.15 12.28
N SER A 816 -12.19 -17.18 11.76
CA SER A 816 -13.21 -18.11 12.24
C SER A 816 -13.10 -19.43 11.49
N THR A 817 -13.03 -20.51 12.25
CA THR A 817 -13.30 -21.87 11.75
C THR A 817 -14.74 -22.26 12.08
N PRO A 818 -15.23 -23.45 11.68
CA PRO A 818 -16.54 -23.93 12.12
C PRO A 818 -16.68 -24.09 13.63
N ASP A 819 -15.57 -24.29 14.36
CA ASP A 819 -15.59 -24.72 15.77
C ASP A 819 -14.88 -23.74 16.73
N ALA A 820 -13.99 -22.88 16.24
CA ALA A 820 -13.21 -21.96 17.06
C ALA A 820 -12.70 -20.73 16.27
N LEU A 821 -11.95 -19.87 16.94
CA LEU A 821 -11.21 -18.76 16.36
C LEU A 821 -9.72 -19.03 16.45
N VAL A 822 -9.00 -18.79 15.36
CA VAL A 822 -7.55 -18.59 15.38
C VAL A 822 -7.33 -17.09 15.61
N HIS A 823 -6.97 -16.70 16.83
CA HIS A 823 -6.88 -15.31 17.26
C HIS A 823 -5.44 -14.92 17.55
N GLY A 824 -5.00 -13.75 17.12
CA GLY A 824 -3.71 -13.24 17.54
C GLY A 824 -3.33 -11.89 16.93
N ASP A 825 -2.08 -11.55 17.15
CA ASP A 825 -1.47 -10.31 16.70
C ASP A 825 -1.14 -10.41 15.22
N GLN A 826 -1.58 -9.44 14.40
CA GLN A 826 -1.22 -9.40 12.98
C GLN A 826 0.00 -8.52 12.70
N THR A 827 0.89 -9.05 11.85
CA THR A 827 1.82 -8.25 11.05
C THR A 827 1.70 -8.69 9.59
N PHE A 828 1.41 -7.77 8.67
CA PHE A 828 1.33 -8.07 7.22
C PHE A 828 0.34 -9.19 6.85
N ASP A 829 -0.87 -9.15 7.39
CA ASP A 829 -1.95 -10.10 7.11
C ASP A 829 -1.74 -11.53 7.66
N VAL A 830 -0.76 -11.69 8.55
CA VAL A 830 -0.47 -12.97 9.16
C VAL A 830 -0.45 -12.90 10.67
N VAL A 831 -1.09 -13.90 11.29
CA VAL A 831 -1.14 -14.00 12.76
C VAL A 831 0.20 -14.53 13.26
N ASP A 832 1.03 -13.62 13.79
CA ASP A 832 2.40 -13.88 14.24
C ASP A 832 2.46 -14.63 15.57
N THR A 833 1.40 -14.56 16.36
CA THR A 833 1.22 -15.40 17.54
C THR A 833 -0.25 -15.78 17.64
N ALA A 834 -0.62 -16.98 17.22
CA ALA A 834 -2.02 -17.38 17.34
C ALA A 834 -2.31 -18.15 18.63
N ARG A 835 -3.53 -17.98 19.08
CA ARG A 835 -4.18 -18.78 20.11
C ARG A 835 -5.49 -19.26 19.56
N ILE A 836 -5.88 -20.46 19.97
CA ILE A 836 -7.22 -20.95 19.68
C ILE A 836 -8.17 -20.42 20.74
N VAL A 837 -9.21 -19.72 20.31
CA VAL A 837 -10.27 -19.19 21.17
C VAL A 837 -11.59 -19.85 20.79
N GLY A 838 -12.16 -20.64 21.69
CA GLY A 838 -13.52 -21.16 21.53
C GLY A 838 -14.55 -20.03 21.51
N PHE A 839 -15.70 -20.25 20.89
CA PHE A 839 -16.77 -19.23 20.81
C PHE A 839 -17.36 -18.83 22.17
N ASP A 840 -17.06 -19.55 23.24
CA ASP A 840 -17.39 -19.16 24.62
C ASP A 840 -16.31 -18.29 25.29
N GLY A 841 -15.25 -17.93 24.56
CA GLY A 841 -14.11 -17.14 25.02
C GLY A 841 -13.03 -17.97 25.71
N THR A 842 -13.15 -19.30 25.74
CA THR A 842 -12.11 -20.17 26.30
C THR A 842 -10.89 -20.21 25.39
N VAL A 843 -9.72 -19.88 25.94
CA VAL A 843 -8.45 -19.98 25.21
C VAL A 843 -7.85 -21.38 25.43
N THR A 844 -7.56 -22.07 24.34
CA THR A 844 -7.01 -23.44 24.33
C THR A 844 -5.58 -23.44 23.80
N GLY A 845 -4.68 -24.15 24.47
CA GLY A 845 -3.24 -24.15 24.18
C GLY A 845 -2.48 -23.01 24.87
N ASP A 846 -1.17 -23.17 25.02
CA ASP A 846 -0.28 -22.01 25.24
C ASP A 846 -0.15 -21.26 23.90
N ALA A 847 0.21 -19.97 23.92
CA ALA A 847 0.51 -19.26 22.68
C ALA A 847 1.71 -19.93 21.99
N GLU A 848 1.46 -20.76 20.99
CA GLU A 848 2.54 -21.34 20.20
C GLU A 848 3.14 -20.23 19.34
N GLN A 849 4.44 -20.00 19.52
CA GLN A 849 5.18 -19.08 18.65
C GLN A 849 5.46 -19.81 17.34
N PHE A 850 4.66 -19.54 16.33
CA PHE A 850 4.97 -19.78 14.93
C PHE A 850 5.04 -18.42 14.24
N THR A 851 5.62 -18.34 13.05
CA THR A 851 5.84 -17.04 12.41
C THR A 851 4.54 -16.44 11.91
N SER A 852 3.63 -17.25 11.37
CA SER A 852 2.48 -16.74 10.61
C SER A 852 1.42 -17.85 10.34
N VAL A 853 0.11 -17.55 10.41
CA VAL A 853 -0.96 -18.38 9.78
C VAL A 853 -1.34 -17.85 8.40
N ASP A 854 -0.95 -18.54 7.35
CA ASP A 854 -1.07 -18.06 5.96
C ASP A 854 -2.33 -18.53 5.23
N ALA A 855 -2.94 -19.65 5.66
CA ALA A 855 -4.18 -20.17 5.05
C ALA A 855 -5.08 -20.86 6.07
N VAL A 856 -6.40 -20.66 6.01
CA VAL A 856 -7.39 -21.37 6.84
C VAL A 856 -8.58 -21.79 5.99
N ARG A 857 -8.90 -23.09 5.95
CA ARG A 857 -10.05 -23.65 5.21
C ARG A 857 -10.47 -25.01 5.76
N ASP A 858 -11.76 -25.31 5.71
CA ASP A 858 -12.35 -26.62 6.05
C ASP A 858 -11.92 -27.16 7.43
N GLY A 859 -11.81 -26.26 8.42
CA GLY A 859 -11.40 -26.62 9.78
C GLY A 859 -9.91 -26.94 9.94
N ARG A 860 -9.09 -26.52 8.97
CA ARG A 860 -7.62 -26.66 9.02
C ARG A 860 -6.97 -25.30 8.79
N ALA A 861 -5.79 -25.10 9.39
CA ALA A 861 -4.97 -23.92 9.20
C ALA A 861 -3.55 -24.32 8.79
N ALA A 862 -3.04 -23.78 7.69
CA ALA A 862 -1.64 -23.88 7.33
C ALA A 862 -0.89 -22.70 7.96
N ALA A 863 0.13 -23.01 8.75
CA ALA A 863 0.96 -22.04 9.43
C ALA A 863 2.43 -22.21 9.04
N VAL A 864 3.15 -21.11 8.96
CA VAL A 864 4.57 -21.05 8.66
C VAL A 864 5.35 -20.72 9.93
N GLN A 865 6.49 -21.37 10.08
CA GLN A 865 7.46 -21.09 11.13
C GLN A 865 8.86 -20.96 10.54
N VAL A 866 9.71 -20.21 11.24
CA VAL A 866 11.13 -20.06 10.90
C VAL A 866 11.97 -20.86 11.88
N SER A 867 12.77 -21.78 11.37
CA SER A 867 13.83 -22.41 12.14
C SER A 867 15.17 -21.76 11.77
N SER A 868 15.83 -21.16 12.76
CA SER A 868 17.13 -20.52 12.57
C SER A 868 18.24 -21.29 13.30
N SER A 869 19.29 -21.66 12.58
CA SER A 869 20.54 -22.15 13.12
C SER A 869 21.64 -21.08 13.01
N LEU A 870 22.82 -21.33 13.59
CA LEU A 870 23.99 -20.43 13.46
C LEU A 870 24.44 -20.23 12.00
N THR A 871 23.96 -21.05 11.05
CA THR A 871 24.45 -21.09 9.66
C THR A 871 23.35 -21.10 8.59
N SER A 872 22.08 -21.22 8.95
CA SER A 872 20.97 -21.31 8.01
C SER A 872 19.66 -20.86 8.64
N THR A 873 18.78 -20.29 7.83
CA THR A 873 17.37 -20.06 8.13
C THR A 873 16.58 -20.97 7.20
N ASP A 874 15.65 -21.74 7.74
CA ASP A 874 14.74 -22.60 6.97
C ASP A 874 13.31 -22.19 7.31
N TRP A 875 12.50 -22.02 6.27
CA TRP A 875 11.07 -21.78 6.38
C TRP A 875 10.37 -23.12 6.32
N GLU A 876 9.41 -23.32 7.20
CA GLU A 876 8.70 -24.58 7.33
C GLU A 876 7.20 -24.32 7.43
N VAL A 877 6.40 -25.21 6.85
CA VAL A 877 4.93 -25.18 6.93
C VAL A 877 4.42 -26.37 7.73
N PHE A 878 3.40 -26.17 8.55
CA PHE A 878 2.65 -27.24 9.22
C PHE A 878 1.15 -26.99 9.15
N VAL A 879 0.36 -28.03 9.38
CA VAL A 879 -1.10 -27.93 9.43
C VAL A 879 -1.57 -28.10 10.88
N LEU A 880 -2.39 -27.17 11.33
CA LEU A 880 -3.07 -27.14 12.62
C LEU A 880 -4.55 -27.50 12.41
N ASP A 881 -5.11 -28.25 13.36
CA ASP A 881 -6.54 -28.37 13.59
C ASP A 881 -6.97 -27.38 14.68
N PRO A 882 -7.65 -26.28 14.35
CA PRO A 882 -8.06 -25.27 15.32
C PRO A 882 -9.11 -25.78 16.33
N ALA A 883 -9.81 -26.89 16.06
CA ALA A 883 -10.80 -27.42 17.00
C ALA A 883 -10.14 -28.17 18.17
N THR A 884 -9.02 -28.85 17.90
CA THR A 884 -8.32 -29.70 18.87
C THR A 884 -7.02 -29.08 19.38
N GLY A 885 -6.41 -28.20 18.59
CA GLY A 885 -5.04 -27.72 18.78
C GLY A 885 -3.97 -28.70 18.31
N ASP A 886 -4.36 -29.84 17.73
CA ASP A 886 -3.41 -30.83 17.20
C ASP A 886 -2.74 -30.28 15.93
N ARG A 887 -1.47 -30.62 15.71
CA ARG A 887 -0.73 -30.20 14.52
C ARG A 887 0.13 -31.31 13.92
N THR A 888 0.40 -31.19 12.62
CA THR A 888 1.38 -32.03 11.93
C THR A 888 2.82 -31.64 12.31
N PRO A 889 3.80 -32.53 12.09
CA PRO A 889 5.19 -32.09 11.97
C PRO A 889 5.32 -31.01 10.89
N ALA A 890 6.31 -30.12 11.06
CA ALA A 890 6.62 -29.11 10.07
C ALA A 890 7.40 -29.68 8.89
N GLN A 891 7.16 -29.13 7.71
CA GLN A 891 7.76 -29.51 6.44
C GLN A 891 8.52 -28.31 5.87
N SER A 892 9.82 -28.48 5.63
CA SER A 892 10.65 -27.43 5.02
C SER A 892 10.13 -27.03 3.63
N THR A 893 10.01 -25.73 3.43
CA THR A 893 9.68 -25.06 2.17
C THR A 893 10.91 -24.39 1.54
N GLY A 894 12.05 -24.40 2.22
CA GLY A 894 13.31 -23.84 1.74
C GLY A 894 13.77 -22.60 2.51
N VAL A 895 14.81 -21.94 1.99
CA VAL A 895 15.51 -20.85 2.69
C VAL A 895 14.85 -19.47 2.53
N ASP A 896 13.88 -19.37 1.63
CA ASP A 896 13.12 -18.15 1.33
C ASP A 896 11.66 -18.31 1.79
N LEU A 897 11.03 -17.21 2.19
CA LEU A 897 9.64 -17.17 2.63
C LEU A 897 8.72 -17.70 1.51
N PRO A 898 7.74 -18.58 1.80
CA PRO A 898 6.74 -18.99 0.82
C PRO A 898 6.00 -17.78 0.23
N GLU A 899 5.79 -17.79 -1.09
CA GLU A 899 5.08 -16.70 -1.78
C GLU A 899 3.56 -16.91 -1.74
N HIS A 900 3.08 -18.15 -1.79
CA HIS A 900 1.65 -18.48 -1.70
C HIS A 900 1.43 -19.81 -0.98
N ILE A 901 0.41 -19.88 -0.12
CA ILE A 901 -0.05 -21.12 0.51
C ILE A 901 -1.57 -21.21 0.35
N ALA A 902 -2.06 -22.37 -0.05
CA ALA A 902 -3.48 -22.70 -0.12
C ALA A 902 -3.73 -24.01 0.62
N ILE A 903 -4.86 -24.11 1.32
CA ILE A 903 -5.27 -25.31 2.05
C ILE A 903 -6.74 -25.64 1.73
N ALA A 904 -7.06 -26.93 1.62
CA ALA A 904 -8.43 -27.45 1.54
C ALA A 904 -8.50 -28.80 2.26
N GLY A 905 -9.11 -28.78 3.44
CA GLY A 905 -9.03 -29.86 4.41
C GLY A 905 -7.57 -30.25 4.65
N ASP A 906 -7.24 -31.52 4.42
CA ASP A 906 -5.91 -32.06 4.64
C ASP A 906 -4.93 -31.83 3.46
N LEU A 907 -5.37 -31.20 2.36
CA LEU A 907 -4.52 -30.93 1.19
C LEU A 907 -3.95 -29.50 1.27
N VAL A 908 -2.63 -29.37 1.12
CA VAL A 908 -1.94 -28.07 1.10
C VAL A 908 -1.16 -27.93 -0.20
N ALA A 909 -1.26 -26.78 -0.85
CA ALA A 909 -0.43 -26.38 -1.99
C ALA A 909 0.43 -25.17 -1.60
N VAL A 910 1.72 -25.23 -1.90
CA VAL A 910 2.69 -24.18 -1.51
C VAL A 910 3.51 -23.76 -2.72
N HIS A 911 3.53 -22.47 -3.01
CA HIS A 911 4.54 -21.82 -3.84
C HIS A 911 5.66 -21.31 -2.93
N THR A 912 6.84 -21.90 -3.03
CA THR A 912 7.99 -21.58 -2.20
C THR A 912 8.79 -20.41 -2.79
N GLY A 913 9.39 -19.56 -1.96
CA GLY A 913 10.22 -18.44 -2.43
C GLY A 913 11.51 -18.85 -3.17
N ASP A 914 11.90 -20.12 -3.07
CA ASP A 914 13.01 -20.68 -3.85
C ASP A 914 12.58 -21.19 -5.25
N GLY A 915 11.35 -20.89 -5.68
CA GLY A 915 10.84 -21.16 -7.02
C GLY A 915 10.39 -22.61 -7.23
N ARG A 916 9.78 -23.22 -6.22
CA ARG A 916 9.16 -24.55 -6.31
C ARG A 916 7.67 -24.49 -5.97
N ALA A 917 6.94 -25.48 -6.43
CA ALA A 917 5.58 -25.74 -5.99
C ALA A 917 5.52 -27.12 -5.32
N LEU A 918 4.96 -27.17 -4.12
CA LEU A 918 4.76 -28.39 -3.33
C LEU A 918 3.28 -28.69 -3.18
N ILE A 919 2.92 -29.96 -3.26
CA ILE A 919 1.62 -30.47 -2.84
C ILE A 919 1.86 -31.40 -1.66
N LEU A 920 1.25 -31.06 -0.53
CA LEU A 920 1.43 -31.71 0.74
C LEU A 920 0.09 -32.29 1.21
N THR A 921 0.14 -33.42 1.91
CA THR A 921 -1.05 -34.03 2.49
C THR A 921 -0.85 -34.23 3.99
N ALA A 922 -1.71 -33.61 4.78
CA ALA A 922 -1.80 -33.80 6.22
C ALA A 922 -2.48 -35.14 6.53
N THR A 923 -2.01 -35.83 7.57
CA THR A 923 -2.57 -37.10 8.02
C THR A 923 -2.57 -37.17 9.53
N GLY A 924 -3.55 -37.88 10.09
CA GLY A 924 -3.62 -38.16 11.52
C GLY A 924 -4.15 -37.00 12.39
N LEU A 925 -4.55 -35.88 11.79
CA LEU A 925 -5.31 -34.83 12.49
C LEU A 925 -6.73 -35.34 12.77
N ALA A 926 -7.27 -34.97 13.94
CA ALA A 926 -8.52 -35.52 14.48
C ALA A 926 -9.78 -35.09 13.72
#